data_AF-A0A1S3A8U6-F1
#
_entry.id   AF-A0A1S3A8U6-F1
#
_cell.length_a   1.000
_cell.length_b   1.000
_cell.length_c   1.000
_cell.angle_alpha   90.00
_cell.angle_beta   90.00
_cell.angle_gamma   90.00
#
_symmetry.space_group_name_H-M   'P 1'
#
loop_
_entity.id
_entity.type
_entity.pdbx_description
1 polymer ?
#
loop_
_entity_poly.entity_id
_entity_poly.type
_entity_poly.pdbx_seq_one_letter_code
_entity_poly.pdbx_strand_id
1 'polypeptide(L)'
;MDEYGNSHMDEYRNSSDGSTGPSSEGAVEQSADFSAEVMSVTEMEQSPGASPHVDAPAEDSGIASAVGLPVTETEANFPPEYEKFWKTIENNPQDFTGWVYLLQYVEQENHLLAARKAFDRFFVHYPYCYGYWKKYADLEKRHGNARQSDEVYRRGLQAIPLSVDLWIHYINFLKETLDAGDPETNSTLRGTFEHAVLAAGTDFRSDRLWEMYINWETEQGNVREVTAIYERVLGIPTQLYSHYFQRFKDHVQNNLPRDLLTGEQFIQLRRELASVNGHSGDDGPPGDDLPSGIEDITDPAKLITEIENMRHRIIEVHQEMFNYNEHEVSKRWTFEEGIKRPYFHVKPLEKAQLKNWKEYLEFEIENGTHERVVVLFERCVISCALYEEFWIKYAKYMESHSTEGVRHVFSRACTTHLPKKPTVHMLWAAFEEQQGNINEARNILRTFEECVLGLAMVRLRRVSLERRHGNLEEAEHLLQDAIKNAKSNNESSFYAIKLARHLFKIQKNLPKSRKVLLEAIERDKENAKLYLNLLEMEYSGDLKQNEENILHFFDKAIHGSLPVKMRITFSQRKVEFLEDFGSDVNKLLNAYDEHQTLLKEQDSLKRKAENGSEEPEEKKLHTEDTTSSSAQMIDGDLQANQAAYNYSAWYQYNYQNPWNYGQYYPPPPT
;
A
#
# COMPACT_ATOMS: atom_id res chain seq x y z
N MET A 1 -12.36 53.20 -41.53
CA MET A 1 -12.17 54.09 -40.37
C MET A 1 -11.50 53.34 -39.22
N ASP A 2 -10.18 53.14 -39.18
CA ASP A 2 -9.14 52.87 -40.20
C ASP A 2 -8.04 52.09 -39.41
N GLU A 3 -7.49 50.95 -39.82
CA GLU A 3 -6.68 50.57 -41.00
C GLU A 3 -5.18 50.96 -40.89
N TYR A 4 -4.28 49.98 -41.12
CA TYR A 4 -2.79 50.02 -41.14
C TYR A 4 -2.05 50.29 -39.80
N GLY A 5 -0.80 49.82 -39.58
CA GLY A 5 0.12 48.92 -40.32
C GLY A 5 1.22 48.39 -39.37
N ASN A 6 1.85 47.21 -39.54
CA ASN A 6 2.82 46.78 -40.58
C ASN A 6 4.07 47.71 -40.67
N SER A 7 5.34 47.26 -40.75
CA SER A 7 5.98 45.91 -40.64
C SER A 7 7.52 46.02 -40.80
N HIS A 8 8.30 45.03 -40.34
CA HIS A 8 9.74 44.80 -40.67
C HIS A 8 10.74 45.90 -40.19
N MET A 9 12.07 45.77 -40.25
CA MET A 9 12.95 44.79 -40.93
C MET A 9 14.29 44.51 -40.19
N ASP A 10 15.07 43.58 -40.73
CA ASP A 10 16.18 42.81 -40.14
C ASP A 10 17.60 43.44 -40.12
N GLU A 11 18.49 42.80 -39.34
CA GLU A 11 19.96 42.62 -39.44
C GLU A 11 20.93 43.74 -39.94
N TYR A 12 22.07 43.96 -39.24
CA TYR A 12 23.44 43.49 -39.63
C TYR A 12 24.62 44.19 -38.89
N ARG A 13 25.48 43.41 -38.18
CA ARG A 13 26.97 43.55 -37.95
C ARG A 13 27.54 44.88 -37.35
N ASN A 14 28.75 44.99 -36.75
CA ASN A 14 29.93 44.08 -36.63
C ASN A 14 30.87 44.46 -35.45
N SER A 15 31.57 43.45 -34.87
CA SER A 15 33.00 43.44 -34.39
C SER A 15 33.55 44.30 -33.22
N SER A 16 34.63 43.76 -32.58
CA SER A 16 35.63 44.33 -31.63
C SER A 16 35.13 44.88 -30.28
N ASP A 17 35.77 44.70 -29.12
CA ASP A 17 36.93 43.90 -28.62
C ASP A 17 36.59 43.49 -27.16
N GLY A 18 37.23 42.59 -26.41
CA GLY A 18 38.51 41.88 -26.56
C GLY A 18 39.31 41.91 -25.25
N SER A 19 39.08 40.97 -24.32
CA SER A 19 39.96 40.72 -23.14
C SER A 19 39.73 39.32 -22.55
N THR A 20 40.68 38.82 -21.76
CA THR A 20 40.76 37.42 -21.29
C THR A 20 40.73 37.28 -19.77
N GLY A 21 39.97 36.31 -19.25
CA GLY A 21 40.01 35.84 -17.87
C GLY A 21 39.38 34.44 -17.74
N PRO A 22 39.95 33.51 -16.95
CA PRO A 22 39.50 32.11 -16.92
C PRO A 22 38.32 31.86 -15.97
N SER A 23 37.58 30.78 -16.25
CA SER A 23 36.48 30.29 -15.41
C SER A 23 36.95 29.73 -14.08
N SER A 24 36.16 29.93 -13.03
CA SER A 24 36.16 29.11 -11.82
C SER A 24 34.75 28.53 -11.62
N GLU A 25 34.60 27.22 -11.75
CA GLU A 25 33.31 26.55 -11.55
C GLU A 25 32.96 26.56 -10.06
N GLY A 26 31.79 27.10 -9.72
CA GLY A 26 31.22 27.00 -8.38
C GLY A 26 30.60 25.61 -8.20
N ALA A 27 31.32 24.71 -7.53
CA ALA A 27 30.76 23.43 -7.12
C ALA A 27 29.66 23.66 -6.09
N VAL A 28 28.40 23.48 -6.49
CA VAL A 28 27.27 23.37 -5.55
C VAL A 28 27.26 21.94 -5.06
N GLU A 29 27.67 21.72 -3.81
CA GLU A 29 27.46 20.44 -3.15
C GLU A 29 25.94 20.19 -3.03
N GLN A 30 25.47 19.17 -3.74
CA GLN A 30 24.12 18.67 -3.57
C GLN A 30 24.06 17.88 -2.26
N SER A 31 23.17 18.27 -1.35
CA SER A 31 22.83 17.48 -0.18
C SER A 31 22.43 16.07 -0.59
N ALA A 32 23.02 15.05 0.03
CA ALA A 32 22.67 13.66 -0.23
C ALA A 32 21.16 13.41 0.04
N ASP A 33 20.50 12.69 -0.87
CA ASP A 33 19.06 12.42 -0.78
C ASP A 33 18.78 11.28 0.19
N PHE A 34 18.57 11.64 1.46
CA PHE A 34 18.24 10.74 2.56
C PHE A 34 16.99 9.88 2.28
N SER A 35 16.08 10.35 1.41
CA SER A 35 14.89 9.59 0.97
C SER A 35 15.27 8.31 0.22
N ALA A 36 16.32 8.39 -0.61
CA ALA A 36 16.86 7.22 -1.31
C ALA A 36 17.56 6.26 -0.34
N GLU A 37 18.14 6.76 0.76
CA GLU A 37 18.85 5.95 1.75
C GLU A 37 17.89 5.19 2.68
N VAL A 38 16.78 5.80 3.11
CA VAL A 38 15.69 5.10 3.82
C VAL A 38 15.08 4.01 2.94
N MET A 39 14.98 4.23 1.62
CA MET A 39 14.58 3.18 0.68
C MET A 39 15.69 2.11 0.51
N SER A 40 16.96 2.48 0.36
CA SER A 40 18.05 1.51 0.14
C SER A 40 18.31 0.61 1.36
N VAL A 41 18.06 1.10 2.58
CA VAL A 41 18.05 0.29 3.81
C VAL A 41 16.97 -0.83 3.76
N THR A 42 15.92 -0.67 2.94
CA THR A 42 14.96 -1.76 2.66
C THR A 42 15.30 -2.60 1.42
N GLU A 43 16.30 -2.22 0.62
CA GLU A 43 16.66 -2.91 -0.64
C GLU A 43 18.01 -3.65 -0.59
N MET A 44 18.93 -3.29 0.32
CA MET A 44 20.23 -3.97 0.49
C MET A 44 20.14 -5.34 1.18
N GLU A 45 19.65 -6.34 0.44
CA GLU A 45 20.45 -7.52 0.03
C GLU A 45 19.61 -8.42 -0.91
N GLN A 46 19.67 -8.13 -2.22
CA GLN A 46 19.29 -9.07 -3.28
C GLN A 46 20.47 -9.25 -4.25
N SER A 47 20.89 -10.50 -4.46
CA SER A 47 22.17 -10.81 -5.10
C SER A 47 22.18 -10.59 -6.63
N PRO A 48 23.25 -10.00 -7.21
CA PRO A 48 23.38 -9.87 -8.66
C PRO A 48 23.86 -11.19 -9.31
N GLY A 49 22.93 -11.92 -9.94
CA GLY A 49 23.24 -13.14 -10.68
C GLY A 49 23.64 -12.88 -12.14
N ALA A 50 24.93 -12.64 -12.42
CA ALA A 50 25.46 -12.59 -13.79
C ALA A 50 26.93 -13.04 -13.88
N SER A 51 27.21 -14.09 -14.66
CA SER A 51 28.58 -14.56 -14.93
C SER A 51 29.07 -14.09 -16.30
N PRO A 52 30.28 -13.54 -16.43
CA PRO A 52 30.91 -13.26 -17.73
C PRO A 52 31.55 -14.52 -18.32
N HIS A 53 31.42 -14.70 -19.65
CA HIS A 53 32.17 -15.71 -20.40
C HIS A 53 33.64 -15.28 -20.60
N VAL A 54 34.58 -16.19 -20.36
CA VAL A 54 35.96 -16.15 -20.88
C VAL A 54 36.38 -17.57 -21.25
N ASP A 55 37.08 -17.74 -22.37
CA ASP A 55 37.40 -19.04 -22.98
C ASP A 55 38.78 -19.61 -22.60
N ALA A 56 38.85 -20.95 -22.68
CA ALA A 56 40.02 -21.81 -22.88
C ALA A 56 41.08 -21.97 -21.75
N PRO A 57 41.85 -23.07 -21.74
CA PRO A 57 41.58 -24.43 -22.25
C PRO A 57 41.68 -25.51 -21.13
N ALA A 58 41.34 -26.75 -21.46
CA ALA A 58 41.31 -27.87 -20.49
C ALA A 58 42.64 -28.62 -20.36
N GLU A 59 42.91 -29.13 -19.14
CA GLU A 59 43.68 -30.36 -18.92
C GLU A 59 42.84 -31.34 -18.08
N ASP A 60 43.08 -32.64 -18.25
CA ASP A 60 42.25 -33.76 -17.76
C ASP A 60 42.93 -34.51 -16.60
N SER A 61 42.21 -34.69 -15.49
CA SER A 61 42.51 -35.78 -14.55
C SER A 61 41.34 -36.13 -13.61
N GLY A 62 41.01 -37.42 -13.53
CA GLY A 62 40.58 -38.04 -12.26
C GLY A 62 39.08 -38.09 -11.95
N ILE A 63 38.32 -38.92 -12.67
CA ILE A 63 36.96 -39.29 -12.25
C ILE A 63 37.01 -40.09 -10.93
N ALA A 64 36.48 -39.51 -9.86
CA ALA A 64 36.16 -40.21 -8.62
C ALA A 64 34.64 -40.10 -8.35
N SER A 65 33.91 -41.20 -8.57
CA SER A 65 32.45 -41.24 -8.40
C SER A 65 32.06 -41.21 -6.91
N ALA A 66 31.72 -40.04 -6.41
CA ALA A 66 31.15 -39.85 -5.07
C ALA A 66 29.61 -39.83 -5.16
N VAL A 67 29.03 -41.02 -4.95
CA VAL A 67 27.61 -41.33 -4.68
C VAL A 67 26.72 -40.10 -4.43
N GLY A 68 25.74 -39.88 -5.30
CA GLY A 68 24.69 -38.90 -5.05
C GLY A 68 23.94 -39.24 -3.76
N LEU A 69 24.02 -38.35 -2.76
CA LEU A 69 23.26 -38.46 -1.53
C LEU A 69 21.76 -38.37 -1.87
N PRO A 70 20.94 -39.38 -1.54
CA PRO A 70 19.50 -39.23 -1.62
C PRO A 70 19.09 -38.17 -0.60
N VAL A 71 18.31 -37.18 -1.03
CA VAL A 71 17.51 -36.38 -0.09
C VAL A 71 16.38 -37.27 0.41
N THR A 72 16.72 -38.17 1.34
CA THR A 72 15.72 -38.75 2.21
C THR A 72 15.16 -37.62 3.05
N GLU A 73 13.88 -37.32 2.87
CA GLU A 73 13.08 -36.77 3.94
C GLU A 73 13.12 -37.80 5.09
N THR A 74 14.13 -37.68 5.96
CA THR A 74 14.06 -38.32 7.27
C THR A 74 12.81 -37.79 7.92
N GLU A 75 11.88 -38.68 8.30
CA GLU A 75 10.67 -38.32 9.04
C GLU A 75 11.09 -37.52 10.28
N ALA A 76 11.04 -36.19 10.17
CA ALA A 76 11.41 -35.32 11.26
C ALA A 76 10.39 -35.58 12.35
N ASN A 77 10.88 -35.97 13.52
CA ASN A 77 10.06 -36.55 14.59
C ASN A 77 9.31 -35.43 15.34
N PHE A 78 8.42 -34.76 14.61
CA PHE A 78 7.68 -33.58 15.03
C PHE A 78 6.82 -33.90 16.26
N PRO A 79 6.60 -32.92 17.16
CA PRO A 79 5.73 -33.12 18.32
C PRO A 79 4.32 -33.60 17.93
N PRO A 80 3.66 -34.45 18.74
CA PRO A 80 2.52 -35.26 18.30
C PRO A 80 1.26 -34.47 17.92
N GLU A 81 1.09 -33.22 18.40
CA GLU A 81 0.00 -32.34 17.96
C GLU A 81 0.41 -31.32 16.89
N TYR A 82 1.68 -31.30 16.45
CA TYR A 82 2.20 -30.32 15.49
C TYR A 82 1.40 -30.30 14.19
N GLU A 83 1.17 -31.47 13.59
CA GLU A 83 0.42 -31.58 12.33
C GLU A 83 -1.05 -31.17 12.45
N LYS A 84 -1.65 -31.28 13.64
CA LYS A 84 -3.01 -30.80 13.93
C LYS A 84 -3.06 -29.26 13.92
N PHE A 85 -2.09 -28.60 14.55
CA PHE A 85 -1.98 -27.14 14.51
C PHE A 85 -1.53 -26.62 13.13
N TRP A 86 -0.57 -27.29 12.49
CA TRP A 86 -0.09 -26.99 11.14
C TRP A 86 -1.21 -27.07 10.10
N LYS A 87 -2.04 -28.12 10.15
CA LYS A 87 -3.19 -28.25 9.25
C LYS A 87 -4.24 -27.15 9.46
N THR A 88 -4.38 -26.59 10.66
CA THR A 88 -5.30 -25.46 10.90
C THR A 88 -4.82 -24.19 10.17
N ILE A 89 -3.54 -23.83 10.30
CA ILE A 89 -2.97 -22.67 9.59
C ILE A 89 -2.87 -22.89 8.07
N GLU A 90 -2.72 -24.13 7.60
CA GLU A 90 -2.67 -24.45 6.17
C GLU A 90 -4.04 -24.23 5.49
N ASN A 91 -5.14 -24.63 6.16
CA ASN A 91 -6.49 -24.35 5.69
C ASN A 91 -6.85 -22.86 5.75
N ASN A 92 -6.32 -22.11 6.72
CA ASN A 92 -6.51 -20.66 6.79
C ASN A 92 -5.27 -19.93 7.33
N PRO A 93 -4.33 -19.51 6.45
CA PRO A 93 -3.13 -18.78 6.86
C PRO A 93 -3.40 -17.42 7.51
N GLN A 94 -4.65 -16.94 7.45
CA GLN A 94 -5.11 -15.69 8.07
C GLN A 94 -5.75 -15.89 9.46
N ASP A 95 -5.78 -17.12 10.01
CA ASP A 95 -6.16 -17.34 11.40
C ASP A 95 -4.97 -17.08 12.34
N PHE A 96 -4.81 -15.81 12.72
CA PHE A 96 -3.85 -15.38 13.74
C PHE A 96 -4.01 -16.14 15.07
N THR A 97 -5.21 -16.61 15.42
CA THR A 97 -5.42 -17.35 16.68
C THR A 97 -4.81 -18.75 16.59
N GLY A 98 -5.00 -19.43 15.46
CA GLY A 98 -4.31 -20.68 15.13
C GLY A 98 -2.79 -20.54 15.14
N TRP A 99 -2.25 -19.44 14.61
CA TRP A 99 -0.82 -19.12 14.71
C TRP A 99 -0.34 -18.95 16.16
N VAL A 100 -1.05 -18.20 17.00
CA VAL A 100 -0.70 -18.02 18.42
C VAL A 100 -0.63 -19.38 19.13
N TYR A 101 -1.61 -20.26 18.92
CA TYR A 101 -1.60 -21.60 19.50
C TYR A 101 -0.43 -22.46 18.99
N LEU A 102 -0.14 -22.46 17.69
CA LEU A 102 0.99 -23.19 17.13
C LEU A 102 2.33 -22.70 17.69
N LEU A 103 2.54 -21.38 17.75
CA LEU A 103 3.79 -20.79 18.25
C LEU A 103 3.97 -21.02 19.75
N GLN A 104 2.89 -20.93 20.54
CA GLN A 104 2.92 -21.33 21.95
C GLN A 104 3.24 -22.83 22.12
N TYR A 105 2.68 -23.70 21.27
CA TYR A 105 2.92 -25.14 21.34
C TYR A 105 4.38 -25.50 21.04
N VAL A 106 4.99 -24.96 19.96
CA VAL A 106 6.40 -25.23 19.65
C VAL A 106 7.39 -24.58 20.63
N GLU A 107 7.01 -23.48 21.28
CA GLU A 107 7.76 -22.91 22.42
C GLU A 107 7.74 -23.83 23.65
N GLN A 108 6.63 -24.54 23.90
CA GLN A 108 6.47 -25.47 25.04
C GLN A 108 7.14 -26.83 24.81
N GLU A 109 6.98 -27.40 23.62
CA GLU A 109 7.67 -28.64 23.19
C GLU A 109 9.18 -28.41 22.97
N ASN A 110 9.60 -27.15 22.84
CA ASN A 110 11.00 -26.72 22.65
C ASN A 110 11.72 -27.38 21.44
N HIS A 111 10.95 -27.92 20.48
CA HIS A 111 11.47 -28.65 19.33
C HIS A 111 11.92 -27.71 18.22
N LEU A 112 13.21 -27.39 18.21
CA LEU A 112 13.82 -26.32 17.40
C LEU A 112 13.41 -26.33 15.92
N LEU A 113 13.46 -27.48 15.23
CA LEU A 113 13.10 -27.58 13.80
C LEU A 113 11.60 -27.32 13.55
N ALA A 114 10.73 -27.65 14.51
CA ALA A 114 9.30 -27.34 14.43
C ALA A 114 9.04 -25.85 14.63
N ALA A 115 9.76 -25.24 15.57
CA ALA A 115 9.68 -23.82 15.84
C ALA A 115 10.19 -22.99 14.65
N ARG A 116 11.37 -23.30 14.08
CA ARG A 116 11.89 -22.63 12.87
C ARG A 116 10.84 -22.61 11.75
N LYS A 117 10.36 -23.80 11.33
CA LYS A 117 9.32 -23.96 10.30
C LYS A 117 8.03 -23.18 10.61
N ALA A 118 7.62 -23.08 11.88
CA ALA A 118 6.44 -22.32 12.30
C ALA A 118 6.67 -20.80 12.30
N PHE A 119 7.78 -20.32 12.88
CA PHE A 119 8.13 -18.90 12.94
C PHE A 119 8.40 -18.32 11.55
N ASP A 120 9.26 -18.96 10.74
CA ASP A 120 9.59 -18.46 9.39
C ASP A 120 8.34 -18.39 8.49
N ARG A 121 7.41 -19.35 8.62
CA ARG A 121 6.13 -19.29 7.88
C ARG A 121 5.15 -18.25 8.45
N PHE A 122 5.15 -18.02 9.76
CA PHE A 122 4.36 -16.96 10.40
C PHE A 122 4.79 -15.57 9.92
N PHE A 123 6.10 -15.29 9.84
CA PHE A 123 6.60 -13.97 9.45
C PHE A 123 6.38 -13.62 7.97
N VAL A 124 6.17 -14.60 7.09
CA VAL A 124 5.68 -14.36 5.71
C VAL A 124 4.27 -13.74 5.70
N HIS A 125 3.47 -13.93 6.75
CA HIS A 125 2.11 -13.41 6.87
C HIS A 125 1.97 -12.26 7.87
N TYR A 126 2.77 -12.23 8.93
CA TYR A 126 2.70 -11.24 10.02
C TYR A 126 4.08 -10.68 10.42
N PRO A 127 4.85 -10.09 9.50
CA PRO A 127 6.22 -9.62 9.78
C PRO A 127 6.28 -8.53 10.85
N TYR A 128 5.24 -7.69 10.98
CA TYR A 128 5.23 -6.56 11.92
C TYR A 128 4.98 -6.95 13.39
N CYS A 129 4.84 -8.24 13.69
CA CYS A 129 4.68 -8.77 15.04
C CYS A 129 6.04 -8.90 15.79
N TYR A 130 6.72 -7.78 16.05
CA TYR A 130 8.07 -7.72 16.64
C TYR A 130 8.30 -8.58 17.90
N GLY A 131 7.29 -8.68 18.78
CA GLY A 131 7.36 -9.53 19.98
C GLY A 131 7.57 -11.02 19.68
N TYR A 132 7.17 -11.51 18.50
CA TYR A 132 7.45 -12.88 18.07
C TYR A 132 8.85 -13.04 17.47
N TRP A 133 9.39 -12.01 16.78
CA TRP A 133 10.80 -12.02 16.35
C TRP A 133 11.72 -12.15 17.56
N LYS A 134 11.44 -11.42 18.65
CA LYS A 134 12.13 -11.56 19.94
C LYS A 134 12.04 -12.99 20.50
N LYS A 135 10.84 -13.58 20.55
CA LYS A 135 10.62 -14.97 21.00
C LYS A 135 11.42 -16.00 20.19
N TYR A 136 11.51 -15.82 18.87
CA TYR A 136 12.28 -16.70 17.99
C TYR A 136 13.79 -16.57 18.25
N ALA A 137 14.31 -15.34 18.34
CA ALA A 137 15.71 -15.11 18.67
C ALA A 137 16.08 -15.65 20.07
N ASP A 138 15.20 -15.49 21.06
CA ASP A 138 15.35 -16.05 22.41
C ASP A 138 15.28 -17.59 22.44
N LEU A 139 14.58 -18.21 21.49
CA LEU A 139 14.60 -19.67 21.34
C LEU A 139 15.95 -20.13 20.77
N GLU A 140 16.45 -19.52 19.70
CA GLU A 140 17.77 -19.84 19.15
C GLU A 140 18.88 -19.64 20.19
N LYS A 141 18.84 -18.54 20.96
CA LYS A 141 19.78 -18.26 22.05
C LYS A 141 19.72 -19.34 23.15
N ARG A 142 18.51 -19.80 23.54
CA ARG A 142 18.34 -20.90 24.51
C ARG A 142 18.88 -22.26 24.01
N HIS A 143 18.93 -22.48 22.71
CA HIS A 143 19.58 -23.65 22.09
C HIS A 143 21.08 -23.45 21.82
N GLY A 144 21.67 -22.32 22.24
CA GLY A 144 23.08 -22.00 22.06
C GLY A 144 23.46 -21.44 20.68
N ASN A 145 22.48 -21.27 19.78
CA ASN A 145 22.71 -20.85 18.39
C ASN A 145 22.81 -19.32 18.25
N ALA A 146 23.78 -18.69 18.91
CA ALA A 146 23.92 -17.23 18.91
C ALA A 146 23.89 -16.61 17.49
N ARG A 147 24.60 -17.20 16.52
CA ARG A 147 24.59 -16.76 15.11
C ARG A 147 23.23 -16.88 14.40
N GLN A 148 22.33 -17.72 14.88
CA GLN A 148 20.96 -17.83 14.34
C GLN A 148 20.02 -16.85 15.06
N SER A 149 20.26 -16.58 16.35
CA SER A 149 19.58 -15.52 17.09
C SER A 149 19.84 -14.15 16.47
N ASP A 150 21.10 -13.87 16.12
CA ASP A 150 21.57 -12.69 15.39
C ASP A 150 20.85 -12.51 14.03
N GLU A 151 20.87 -13.55 13.19
CA GLU A 151 20.19 -13.55 11.89
C GLU A 151 18.66 -13.40 12.01
N VAL A 152 18.05 -13.89 13.09
CA VAL A 152 16.61 -13.68 13.37
C VAL A 152 16.33 -12.22 13.75
N TYR A 153 17.22 -11.53 14.49
CA TYR A 153 17.11 -10.08 14.71
C TYR A 153 17.29 -9.30 13.41
N ARG A 154 18.33 -9.59 12.62
CA ARG A 154 18.61 -8.96 11.32
C ARG A 154 17.41 -9.05 10.38
N ARG A 155 16.85 -10.24 10.16
CA ARG A 155 15.64 -10.44 9.33
C ARG A 155 14.40 -9.74 9.91
N GLY A 156 14.26 -9.73 11.24
CA GLY A 156 13.18 -9.00 11.89
C GLY A 156 13.27 -7.48 11.70
N LEU A 157 14.48 -6.91 11.75
CA LEU A 157 14.73 -5.49 11.54
C LEU A 157 14.61 -5.09 10.07
N GLN A 158 15.02 -5.95 9.12
CA GLN A 158 14.73 -5.77 7.70
C GLN A 158 13.21 -5.76 7.42
N ALA A 159 12.44 -6.56 8.18
CA ALA A 159 10.99 -6.67 8.02
C ALA A 159 10.16 -5.58 8.76
N ILE A 160 10.69 -4.99 9.84
CA ILE A 160 10.08 -3.85 10.55
C ILE A 160 11.17 -2.91 11.14
N PRO A 161 11.83 -2.09 10.29
CA PRO A 161 12.97 -1.27 10.72
C PRO A 161 12.62 -0.17 11.72
N LEU A 162 11.35 0.29 11.77
CA LEU A 162 10.90 1.31 12.72
C LEU A 162 10.57 0.73 14.12
N SER A 163 10.81 -0.55 14.39
CA SER A 163 10.53 -1.14 15.71
C SER A 163 11.62 -0.82 16.74
N VAL A 164 11.44 0.32 17.43
CA VAL A 164 12.31 0.80 18.54
C VAL A 164 12.59 -0.30 19.57
N ASP A 165 11.57 -1.05 20.00
CA ASP A 165 11.75 -2.17 20.94
C ASP A 165 12.60 -3.32 20.36
N LEU A 166 12.49 -3.61 19.06
CA LEU A 166 13.27 -4.69 18.42
C LEU A 166 14.75 -4.30 18.29
N TRP A 167 15.05 -3.05 17.95
CA TRP A 167 16.41 -2.50 18.02
C TRP A 167 16.98 -2.56 19.43
N ILE A 168 16.21 -2.13 20.43
CA ILE A 168 16.62 -2.23 21.84
C ILE A 168 16.91 -3.68 22.23
N HIS A 169 16.07 -4.64 21.81
CA HIS A 169 16.34 -6.06 22.05
C HIS A 169 17.58 -6.59 21.34
N TYR A 170 17.82 -6.19 20.08
CA TYR A 170 19.01 -6.60 19.33
C TYR A 170 20.31 -6.06 19.95
N ILE A 171 20.35 -4.77 20.30
CA ILE A 171 21.52 -4.15 20.94
C ILE A 171 21.82 -4.79 22.31
N ASN A 172 20.79 -5.11 23.10
CA ASN A 172 20.99 -5.85 24.36
C ASN A 172 21.46 -7.29 24.10
N PHE A 173 20.96 -7.96 23.07
CA PHE A 173 21.47 -9.26 22.65
C PHE A 173 22.97 -9.21 22.29
N LEU A 174 23.42 -8.21 21.52
CA LEU A 174 24.83 -8.00 21.20
C LEU A 174 25.67 -7.73 22.47
N LYS A 175 25.23 -6.82 23.35
CA LYS A 175 25.88 -6.56 24.66
C LYS A 175 25.98 -7.81 25.55
N GLU A 176 25.07 -8.78 25.40
CA GLU A 176 25.08 -10.06 26.13
C GLU A 176 25.86 -11.19 25.43
N THR A 177 26.39 -11.01 24.21
CA THR A 177 26.95 -12.13 23.40
C THR A 177 28.25 -11.84 22.66
N LEU A 178 28.60 -10.57 22.43
CA LEU A 178 29.91 -10.18 21.91
C LEU A 178 30.97 -10.27 23.03
N ASP A 179 32.22 -10.52 22.66
CA ASP A 179 33.33 -10.57 23.63
C ASP A 179 33.82 -9.14 23.93
N ALA A 180 33.85 -8.78 25.22
CA ALA A 180 34.38 -7.51 25.68
C ALA A 180 35.92 -7.40 25.55
N GLY A 181 36.61 -8.52 25.27
CA GLY A 181 38.03 -8.55 24.91
C GLY A 181 38.32 -8.26 23.42
N ASP A 182 37.30 -8.24 22.56
CA ASP A 182 37.45 -7.99 21.13
C ASP A 182 37.38 -6.48 20.80
N PRO A 183 38.42 -5.88 20.18
CA PRO A 183 38.40 -4.48 19.76
C PRO A 183 37.25 -4.12 18.80
N GLU A 184 36.75 -5.07 18.01
CA GLU A 184 35.68 -4.82 17.04
C GLU A 184 34.30 -4.67 17.70
N THR A 185 34.06 -5.30 18.87
CA THR A 185 32.79 -5.25 19.61
C THR A 185 32.27 -3.83 19.81
N ASN A 186 33.14 -2.88 20.20
CA ASN A 186 32.75 -1.48 20.38
C ASN A 186 32.49 -0.73 19.06
N SER A 187 33.05 -1.19 17.94
CA SER A 187 32.72 -0.65 16.61
C SER A 187 31.36 -1.19 16.14
N THR A 188 31.13 -2.50 16.28
CA THR A 188 29.85 -3.16 15.93
C THR A 188 28.68 -2.59 16.73
N LEU A 189 28.85 -2.36 18.05
CA LEU A 189 27.82 -1.74 18.88
C LEU A 189 27.51 -0.31 18.43
N ARG A 190 28.52 0.53 18.15
CA ARG A 190 28.32 1.90 17.64
C ARG A 190 27.59 1.92 16.30
N GLY A 191 28.03 1.09 15.34
CA GLY A 191 27.36 0.95 14.05
C GLY A 191 25.90 0.49 14.20
N THR A 192 25.64 -0.43 15.13
CA THR A 192 24.26 -0.88 15.41
C THR A 192 23.40 0.23 16.04
N PHE A 193 23.96 1.04 16.93
CA PHE A 193 23.27 2.22 17.47
C PHE A 193 22.96 3.25 16.37
N GLU A 194 23.92 3.55 15.49
CA GLU A 194 23.72 4.47 14.35
C GLU A 194 22.64 3.96 13.40
N HIS A 195 22.70 2.69 12.98
CA HIS A 195 21.67 2.08 12.14
C HIS A 195 20.28 2.14 12.82
N ALA A 196 20.21 1.94 14.13
CA ALA A 196 18.96 2.01 14.88
C ALA A 196 18.38 3.43 14.92
N VAL A 197 19.20 4.47 15.13
CA VAL A 197 18.69 5.86 15.16
C VAL A 197 18.40 6.42 13.77
N LEU A 198 19.10 5.96 12.73
CA LEU A 198 18.77 6.26 11.34
C LEU A 198 17.42 5.62 10.93
N ALA A 199 17.19 4.37 11.32
CA ALA A 199 15.97 3.63 10.95
C ALA A 199 14.73 3.96 11.81
N ALA A 200 14.91 4.30 13.10
CA ALA A 200 13.81 4.44 14.06
C ALA A 200 13.94 5.64 15.02
N GLY A 201 15.04 6.39 15.00
CA GLY A 201 15.29 7.52 15.91
C GLY A 201 14.40 8.74 15.66
N THR A 202 13.67 8.78 14.55
CA THR A 202 12.67 9.80 14.20
C THR A 202 11.24 9.46 14.67
N ASP A 203 11.00 8.28 15.27
CA ASP A 203 9.73 8.03 15.96
C ASP A 203 9.62 8.94 17.19
N PHE A 204 8.45 9.55 17.38
CA PHE A 204 8.15 10.38 18.55
C PHE A 204 8.31 9.66 19.89
N ARG A 205 8.32 8.32 19.91
CA ARG A 205 8.54 7.48 21.11
C ARG A 205 9.85 6.69 21.07
N SER A 206 10.81 7.17 20.28
CA SER A 206 12.17 6.60 20.17
C SER A 206 13.04 6.82 21.42
N ASP A 207 12.55 7.51 22.44
CA ASP A 207 13.33 8.06 23.55
C ASP A 207 14.24 7.01 24.24
N ARG A 208 13.71 5.81 24.47
CA ARG A 208 14.44 4.70 25.12
C ARG A 208 15.65 4.21 24.31
N LEU A 209 15.68 4.41 22.98
CA LEU A 209 16.82 4.08 22.14
C LEU A 209 17.91 5.16 22.28
N TRP A 210 17.53 6.44 22.17
CA TRP A 210 18.44 7.58 22.35
C TRP A 210 19.08 7.58 23.75
N GLU A 211 18.30 7.35 24.82
CA GLU A 211 18.85 7.23 26.18
C GLU A 211 19.85 6.08 26.30
N MET A 212 19.56 4.92 25.68
CA MET A 212 20.45 3.76 25.73
C MET A 212 21.76 3.99 24.96
N TYR A 213 21.74 4.82 23.91
CA TYR A 213 22.94 5.22 23.16
C TYR A 213 23.77 6.24 23.95
N ILE A 214 23.14 7.32 24.44
CA ILE A 214 23.77 8.36 25.28
C ILE A 214 24.46 7.75 26.49
N ASN A 215 23.76 6.87 27.22
CA ASN A 215 24.32 6.19 28.38
C ASN A 215 25.54 5.31 27.99
N TRP A 216 25.49 4.61 26.87
CA TRP A 216 26.58 3.73 26.44
C TRP A 216 27.85 4.49 26.01
N GLU A 217 27.74 5.58 25.27
CA GLU A 217 28.91 6.42 24.96
C GLU A 217 29.46 7.15 26.19
N THR A 218 28.59 7.47 27.16
CA THR A 218 29.01 7.98 28.47
C THR A 218 29.80 6.90 29.23
N GLU A 219 29.39 5.64 29.18
CA GLU A 219 30.14 4.49 29.73
C GLU A 219 31.48 4.26 29.02
N GLN A 220 31.59 4.58 27.72
CA GLN A 220 32.88 4.54 27.00
C GLN A 220 33.78 5.75 27.29
N GLY A 221 33.26 6.81 27.93
CA GLY A 221 33.99 8.06 28.18
C GLY A 221 34.11 8.99 26.96
N ASN A 222 33.33 8.75 25.90
CA ASN A 222 33.41 9.47 24.63
C ASN A 222 32.62 10.80 24.67
N VAL A 223 33.10 11.75 25.49
CA VAL A 223 32.42 13.03 25.80
C VAL A 223 31.98 13.82 24.56
N ARG A 224 32.78 13.82 23.48
CA ARG A 224 32.42 14.46 22.20
C ARG A 224 31.25 13.75 21.51
N GLU A 225 31.30 12.44 21.39
CA GLU A 225 30.26 11.65 20.71
C GLU A 225 28.92 11.74 21.47
N VAL A 226 28.95 11.75 22.81
CA VAL A 226 27.78 12.06 23.65
C VAL A 226 27.20 13.44 23.31
N THR A 227 28.05 14.44 23.06
CA THR A 227 27.63 15.80 22.68
C THR A 227 26.96 15.81 21.30
N ALA A 228 27.55 15.14 20.30
CA ALA A 228 26.97 15.00 18.96
C ALA A 228 25.63 14.23 18.96
N ILE A 229 25.46 13.24 19.85
CA ILE A 229 24.17 12.54 20.02
C ILE A 229 23.11 13.47 20.64
N TYR A 230 23.48 14.32 21.61
CA TYR A 230 22.57 15.36 22.12
C TYR A 230 22.20 16.39 21.05
N GLU A 231 23.15 16.88 20.28
CA GLU A 231 22.91 17.81 19.16
C GLU A 231 21.87 17.24 18.18
N ARG A 232 21.99 15.96 17.83
CA ARG A 232 21.02 15.27 16.94
C ARG A 232 19.64 15.12 17.57
N VAL A 233 19.52 14.57 18.78
CA VAL A 233 18.19 14.32 19.39
C VAL A 233 17.46 15.61 19.78
N LEU A 234 18.18 16.70 20.09
CA LEU A 234 17.57 18.00 20.38
C LEU A 234 16.92 18.66 19.16
N GLY A 235 17.28 18.25 17.93
CA GLY A 235 16.58 18.64 16.71
C GLY A 235 15.37 17.77 16.35
N ILE A 236 15.12 16.67 17.06
CA ILE A 236 14.08 15.68 16.72
C ILE A 236 12.88 15.80 17.68
N PRO A 237 11.63 15.95 17.19
CA PRO A 237 10.43 15.91 18.02
C PRO A 237 10.22 14.53 18.65
N THR A 238 10.43 14.43 19.97
CA THR A 238 10.21 13.22 20.80
C THR A 238 9.29 13.50 21.99
N GLN A 239 8.83 12.46 22.67
CA GLN A 239 7.95 12.59 23.84
C GLN A 239 8.67 13.23 25.04
N LEU A 240 9.98 13.00 25.19
CA LEU A 240 10.80 13.46 26.32
C LEU A 240 11.85 14.53 25.92
N TYR A 241 11.62 15.28 24.84
CA TYR A 241 12.48 16.36 24.33
C TYR A 241 13.07 17.28 25.43
N SER A 242 12.27 17.70 26.42
CA SER A 242 12.73 18.54 27.53
C SER A 242 13.60 17.80 28.58
N HIS A 243 13.48 16.48 28.68
CA HIS A 243 14.39 15.66 29.50
C HIS A 243 15.79 15.61 28.88
N TYR A 244 15.89 15.43 27.56
CA TYR A 244 17.18 15.52 26.86
C TYR A 244 17.84 16.86 27.05
N PHE A 245 17.07 17.95 26.94
CA PHE A 245 17.63 19.28 27.08
C PHE A 245 18.11 19.61 28.51
N GLN A 246 17.44 19.09 29.54
CA GLN A 246 17.98 19.16 30.90
C GLN A 246 19.27 18.33 31.04
N ARG A 247 19.29 17.08 30.56
CA ARG A 247 20.48 16.22 30.64
C ARG A 247 21.65 16.75 29.82
N PHE A 248 21.39 17.45 28.71
CA PHE A 248 22.39 18.19 27.95
C PHE A 248 22.99 19.35 28.76
N LYS A 249 22.16 20.15 29.44
CA LYS A 249 22.64 21.19 30.36
C LYS A 249 23.51 20.59 31.46
N ASP A 250 23.09 19.46 32.04
CA ASP A 250 23.86 18.75 33.06
C ASP A 250 25.19 18.20 32.49
N HIS A 251 25.19 17.66 31.26
CA HIS A 251 26.39 17.20 30.54
C HIS A 251 27.39 18.33 30.29
N VAL A 252 26.93 19.49 29.81
CA VAL A 252 27.78 20.68 29.58
C VAL A 252 28.35 21.25 30.89
N GLN A 253 27.59 21.21 32.00
CA GLN A 253 28.06 21.69 33.30
C GLN A 253 29.01 20.73 34.02
N ASN A 254 28.98 19.43 33.71
CA ASN A 254 29.87 18.44 34.33
C ASN A 254 31.18 18.19 33.54
N ASN A 255 31.23 18.53 32.24
CA ASN A 255 32.41 18.32 31.38
C ASN A 255 33.13 19.63 31.00
N LEU A 256 34.36 19.54 30.49
CA LEU A 256 35.12 20.70 30.00
C LEU A 256 34.77 21.02 28.54
N PRO A 257 34.61 22.31 28.14
CA PRO A 257 34.28 22.66 26.74
C PRO A 257 35.27 22.16 25.68
N ARG A 258 36.53 21.93 26.06
CA ARG A 258 37.58 21.36 25.20
C ARG A 258 37.33 19.90 24.81
N ASP A 259 36.61 19.16 25.66
CA ASP A 259 36.33 17.73 25.47
C ASP A 259 34.95 17.50 24.84
N LEU A 260 34.05 18.48 24.97
CA LEU A 260 32.75 18.54 24.29
C LEU A 260 32.90 18.78 22.77
N LEU A 261 33.71 19.78 22.39
CA LEU A 261 33.80 20.29 21.01
C LEU A 261 34.96 19.68 20.22
N THR A 262 34.95 19.83 18.89
CA THR A 262 36.18 19.71 18.08
C THR A 262 37.13 20.88 18.34
N GLY A 263 38.42 20.72 18.01
CA GLY A 263 39.40 21.79 18.20
C GLY A 263 39.09 23.06 17.41
N GLU A 264 38.49 22.93 16.23
CA GLU A 264 38.07 24.04 15.38
C GLU A 264 36.87 24.80 15.98
N GLN A 265 35.80 24.08 16.35
CA GLN A 265 34.63 24.66 17.03
C GLN A 265 35.02 25.34 18.36
N PHE A 266 35.93 24.74 19.13
CA PHE A 266 36.44 25.32 20.38
C PHE A 266 37.18 26.65 20.15
N ILE A 267 38.07 26.69 19.15
CA ILE A 267 38.82 27.89 18.77
C ILE A 267 37.85 28.97 18.23
N GLN A 268 36.87 28.60 17.40
CA GLN A 268 35.86 29.52 16.89
C GLN A 268 35.04 30.13 18.03
N LEU A 269 34.47 29.31 18.92
CA LEU A 269 33.67 29.77 20.07
C LEU A 269 34.47 30.74 20.96
N ARG A 270 35.76 30.47 21.17
CA ARG A 270 36.67 31.38 21.89
C ARG A 270 36.87 32.72 21.18
N ARG A 271 37.01 32.74 19.84
CA ARG A 271 37.08 33.99 19.06
C ARG A 271 35.77 34.76 19.10
N GLU A 272 34.62 34.08 19.01
CA GLU A 272 33.30 34.71 19.11
C GLU A 272 33.16 35.46 20.44
N LEU A 273 33.40 34.77 21.57
CA LEU A 273 33.38 35.37 22.90
C LEU A 273 34.38 36.55 23.01
N ALA A 274 35.63 36.37 22.56
CA ALA A 274 36.62 37.43 22.59
C ALA A 274 36.20 38.68 21.79
N SER A 275 35.53 38.50 20.64
CA SER A 275 35.03 39.63 19.85
C SER A 275 33.87 40.38 20.53
N VAL A 276 32.97 39.68 21.23
CA VAL A 276 31.91 40.29 22.05
C VAL A 276 32.51 41.06 23.23
N ASN A 277 33.52 40.50 23.91
CA ASN A 277 34.26 41.19 24.97
C ASN A 277 35.00 42.43 24.45
N GLY A 278 35.57 42.39 23.23
CA GLY A 278 36.28 43.52 22.62
C GLY A 278 35.40 44.75 22.34
N HIS A 279 34.10 44.58 22.13
CA HIS A 279 33.16 45.69 21.96
C HIS A 279 32.77 46.39 23.28
N SER A 280 33.30 45.94 24.43
CA SER A 280 32.95 46.44 25.77
C SER A 280 33.85 47.56 26.29
N GLY A 281 34.28 48.47 25.40
CA GLY A 281 34.72 49.83 25.76
C GLY A 281 36.21 50.08 25.93
N ASP A 282 36.94 50.20 24.81
CA ASP A 282 38.17 50.99 24.73
C ASP A 282 38.24 51.74 23.39
N ASP A 283 38.48 53.06 23.41
CA ASP A 283 38.62 53.91 22.22
C ASP A 283 40.07 53.84 21.67
N GLY A 284 40.54 52.62 21.43
CA GLY A 284 41.88 52.34 20.92
C GLY A 284 42.01 52.58 19.40
N PRO A 285 43.18 52.98 18.89
CA PRO A 285 43.41 53.06 17.44
C PRO A 285 43.38 51.65 16.83
N PRO A 286 42.90 51.49 15.57
CA PRO A 286 42.71 50.18 14.96
C PRO A 286 44.05 49.46 14.71
N GLY A 287 44.27 48.35 15.41
CA GLY A 287 45.34 47.38 15.19
C GLY A 287 44.75 46.00 14.88
N ASP A 288 45.44 45.21 14.06
CA ASP A 288 44.96 43.94 13.50
C ASP A 288 44.88 42.75 14.50
N ASP A 289 45.04 42.99 15.80
CA ASP A 289 45.14 41.96 16.84
C ASP A 289 43.77 41.38 17.24
N LEU A 290 43.07 40.78 16.26
CA LEU A 290 41.96 39.86 16.51
C LEU A 290 42.50 38.62 17.27
N PRO A 291 41.99 38.31 18.48
CA PRO A 291 42.49 37.19 19.27
C PRO A 291 42.45 35.87 18.49
N SER A 292 43.56 35.14 18.51
CA SER A 292 43.76 33.98 17.63
C SER A 292 42.85 32.80 17.99
N GLY A 293 42.40 32.76 19.26
CA GLY A 293 41.73 31.63 19.89
C GLY A 293 42.71 30.53 20.37
N ILE A 294 43.98 30.64 19.99
CA ILE A 294 45.06 29.69 20.32
C ILE A 294 45.84 30.14 21.57
N GLU A 295 45.54 31.31 22.13
CA GLU A 295 46.18 31.85 23.32
C GLU A 295 45.87 31.01 24.58
N ASP A 296 46.92 30.65 25.33
CA ASP A 296 46.80 29.96 26.61
C ASP A 296 46.62 30.98 27.75
N ILE A 297 45.43 30.98 28.38
CA ILE A 297 45.14 31.83 29.54
C ILE A 297 45.88 31.29 30.76
N THR A 298 46.98 31.94 31.14
CA THR A 298 47.82 31.55 32.29
C THR A 298 47.26 31.95 33.66
N ASP A 299 46.16 32.71 33.69
CA ASP A 299 45.48 33.17 34.91
C ASP A 299 44.31 32.22 35.25
N PRO A 300 44.38 31.44 36.34
CA PRO A 300 43.34 30.47 36.69
C PRO A 300 41.95 31.09 36.89
N ALA A 301 41.85 32.35 37.35
CA ALA A 301 40.55 32.99 37.55
C ALA A 301 39.90 33.32 36.19
N LYS A 302 40.67 33.88 35.25
CA LYS A 302 40.19 34.15 33.89
C LYS A 302 39.84 32.88 33.12
N LEU A 303 40.61 31.80 33.31
CA LEU A 303 40.33 30.50 32.69
C LEU A 303 39.00 29.91 33.19
N ILE A 304 38.67 30.06 34.47
CA ILE A 304 37.36 29.65 35.01
C ILE A 304 36.24 30.49 34.38
N THR A 305 36.38 31.81 34.34
CA THR A 305 35.38 32.69 33.70
C THR A 305 35.22 32.42 32.20
N GLU A 306 36.29 32.10 31.47
CA GLU A 306 36.20 31.65 30.07
C GLU A 306 35.40 30.35 29.96
N ILE A 307 35.70 29.34 30.76
CA ILE A 307 34.99 28.05 30.76
C ILE A 307 33.51 28.23 31.08
N GLU A 308 33.17 29.08 32.04
CA GLU A 308 31.78 29.42 32.38
C GLU A 308 31.06 30.15 31.23
N ASN A 309 31.72 31.12 30.58
CA ASN A 309 31.18 31.81 29.41
C ASN A 309 30.97 30.87 28.21
N MET A 310 31.92 29.95 27.94
CA MET A 310 31.79 28.93 26.90
C MET A 310 30.63 27.99 27.18
N ARG A 311 30.48 27.50 28.42
CA ARG A 311 29.32 26.69 28.84
C ARG A 311 28.00 27.42 28.67
N HIS A 312 27.94 28.70 29.05
CA HIS A 312 26.75 29.53 28.90
C HIS A 312 26.36 29.67 27.42
N ARG A 313 27.32 30.02 26.55
CA ARG A 313 27.10 30.20 25.11
C ARG A 313 26.72 28.90 24.40
N ILE A 314 27.31 27.75 24.77
CA ILE A 314 26.88 26.43 24.27
C ILE A 314 25.42 26.16 24.63
N ILE A 315 25.03 26.41 25.89
CA ILE A 315 23.65 26.21 26.36
C ILE A 315 22.67 27.19 25.69
N GLU A 316 23.09 28.43 25.43
CA GLU A 316 22.30 29.45 24.74
C GLU A 316 21.96 29.03 23.29
N VAL A 317 22.95 28.62 22.50
CA VAL A 317 22.74 28.13 21.12
C VAL A 317 21.78 26.93 21.09
N HIS A 318 21.92 26.01 22.04
CA HIS A 318 21.02 24.86 22.16
C HIS A 318 19.64 25.20 22.71
N GLN A 319 19.48 26.32 23.42
CA GLN A 319 18.18 26.82 23.87
C GLN A 319 17.32 27.28 22.68
N GLU A 320 17.91 27.88 21.65
CA GLU A 320 17.17 28.25 20.43
C GLU A 320 16.68 27.01 19.67
N MET A 321 17.55 26.01 19.47
CA MET A 321 17.17 24.73 18.86
C MET A 321 16.09 24.00 19.68
N PHE A 322 16.22 23.96 21.01
CA PHE A 322 15.20 23.41 21.89
C PHE A 322 13.86 24.14 21.76
N ASN A 323 13.85 25.48 21.75
CA ASN A 323 12.62 26.27 21.63
C ASN A 323 11.90 26.00 20.29
N TYR A 324 12.67 25.82 19.20
CA TYR A 324 12.11 25.43 17.90
C TYR A 324 11.51 24.02 17.94
N ASN A 325 12.24 23.03 18.49
CA ASN A 325 11.75 21.67 18.62
C ASN A 325 10.52 21.58 19.54
N GLU A 326 10.49 22.32 20.65
CA GLU A 326 9.31 22.42 21.55
C GLU A 326 8.07 22.90 20.78
N HIS A 327 8.22 23.85 19.86
CA HIS A 327 7.13 24.30 18.98
C HIS A 327 6.69 23.22 17.99
N GLU A 328 7.62 22.49 17.38
CA GLU A 328 7.34 21.37 16.47
C GLU A 328 6.72 20.15 17.18
N VAL A 329 7.09 19.87 18.43
CA VAL A 329 6.43 18.90 19.32
C VAL A 329 5.01 19.37 19.65
N SER A 330 4.83 20.63 20.05
CA SER A 330 3.53 21.19 20.43
C SER A 330 2.48 21.08 19.33
N LYS A 331 2.86 21.30 18.06
CA LYS A 331 2.02 21.09 16.87
C LYS A 331 1.48 19.65 16.73
N ARG A 332 2.23 18.66 17.22
CA ARG A 332 2.03 17.22 16.96
C ARG A 332 1.55 16.44 18.18
N TRP A 333 1.70 17.01 19.38
CA TRP A 333 1.41 16.35 20.66
C TRP A 333 0.03 15.69 20.71
N THR A 334 -1.02 16.39 20.26
CA THR A 334 -2.40 15.89 20.29
C THR A 334 -2.60 14.68 19.38
N PHE A 335 -1.94 14.65 18.21
CA PHE A 335 -1.98 13.51 17.30
C PHE A 335 -1.20 12.31 17.83
N GLU A 336 0.01 12.53 18.34
CA GLU A 336 0.86 11.48 18.93
C GLU A 336 0.25 10.92 20.22
N GLU A 337 -0.38 11.74 21.05
CA GLU A 337 -1.17 11.29 22.20
C GLU A 337 -2.42 10.52 21.74
N GLY A 338 -3.05 10.90 20.63
CA GLY A 338 -4.18 10.20 20.02
C GLY A 338 -3.87 8.76 19.57
N ILE A 339 -2.60 8.44 19.28
CA ILE A 339 -2.16 7.08 18.92
C ILE A 339 -2.08 6.21 20.18
N LYS A 340 -3.17 5.50 20.50
CA LYS A 340 -3.21 4.58 21.66
C LYS A 340 -2.58 3.22 21.39
N ARG A 341 -2.41 2.82 20.12
CA ARG A 341 -1.68 1.60 19.70
C ARG A 341 -0.73 1.87 18.51
N PRO A 342 0.56 2.16 18.76
CA PRO A 342 1.55 2.43 17.71
C PRO A 342 2.18 1.16 17.09
N TYR A 343 1.70 -0.03 17.46
CA TYR A 343 2.21 -1.32 16.99
C TYR A 343 1.13 -2.12 16.24
N PHE A 344 1.58 -3.00 15.34
CA PHE A 344 0.71 -3.91 14.61
C PHE A 344 0.02 -4.92 15.54
N HIS A 345 -1.29 -5.08 15.41
CA HIS A 345 -2.05 -6.15 16.05
C HIS A 345 -3.36 -6.39 15.28
N VAL A 346 -3.75 -7.66 15.07
CA VAL A 346 -4.87 -8.05 14.19
C VAL A 346 -6.27 -7.57 14.62
N LYS A 347 -6.54 -7.42 15.92
CA LYS A 347 -7.75 -6.74 16.44
C LYS A 347 -7.92 -5.37 15.75
N PRO A 348 -9.10 -5.04 15.20
CA PRO A 348 -9.37 -3.74 14.61
C PRO A 348 -9.05 -2.57 15.54
N LEU A 349 -8.56 -1.48 14.96
CA LEU A 349 -8.52 -0.16 15.59
C LEU A 349 -9.91 0.48 15.61
N GLU A 350 -10.11 1.37 16.57
CA GLU A 350 -11.31 2.19 16.68
C GLU A 350 -11.35 3.26 15.59
N LYS A 351 -12.55 3.63 15.13
CA LYS A 351 -12.74 4.69 14.12
C LYS A 351 -12.11 6.04 14.53
N ALA A 352 -12.03 6.34 15.82
CA ALA A 352 -11.35 7.53 16.33
C ALA A 352 -9.84 7.51 16.09
N GLN A 353 -9.18 6.36 16.27
CA GLN A 353 -7.74 6.22 16.02
C GLN A 353 -7.43 6.21 14.52
N LEU A 354 -8.29 5.58 13.68
CA LEU A 354 -8.18 5.68 12.22
C LEU A 354 -8.35 7.13 11.73
N LYS A 355 -9.29 7.87 12.33
CA LYS A 355 -9.47 9.30 12.05
C LYS A 355 -8.22 10.11 12.42
N ASN A 356 -7.67 9.90 13.63
CA ASN A 356 -6.46 10.56 14.12
C ASN A 356 -5.26 10.32 13.18
N TRP A 357 -5.03 9.08 12.77
CA TRP A 357 -3.99 8.74 11.78
C TRP A 357 -4.20 9.47 10.44
N LYS A 358 -5.44 9.53 9.95
CA LYS A 358 -5.74 10.23 8.69
C LYS A 358 -5.47 11.73 8.78
N GLU A 359 -5.94 12.38 9.85
CA GLU A 359 -5.78 13.83 10.09
C GLU A 359 -4.30 14.21 10.33
N TYR A 360 -3.54 13.38 11.05
CA TYR A 360 -2.10 13.59 11.26
C TYR A 360 -1.30 13.44 9.96
N LEU A 361 -1.61 12.43 9.14
CA LEU A 361 -1.03 12.30 7.80
C LEU A 361 -1.41 13.49 6.90
N GLU A 362 -2.63 14.02 6.98
CA GLU A 362 -3.00 15.25 6.26
C GLU A 362 -2.20 16.48 6.76
N PHE A 363 -1.97 16.61 8.06
CA PHE A 363 -1.14 17.68 8.63
C PHE A 363 0.31 17.64 8.15
N GLU A 364 1.01 16.49 8.24
CA GLU A 364 2.40 16.41 7.79
C GLU A 364 2.53 16.52 6.26
N ILE A 365 1.56 16.04 5.47
CA ILE A 365 1.58 16.22 3.99
C ILE A 365 1.56 17.71 3.59
N GLU A 366 0.90 18.56 4.39
CA GLU A 366 0.80 20.01 4.13
C GLU A 366 1.95 20.82 4.76
N ASN A 367 2.56 20.34 5.86
CA ASN A 367 3.46 21.15 6.70
C ASN A 367 4.86 20.54 6.96
N GLY A 368 5.09 19.26 6.61
CA GLY A 368 6.30 18.51 6.91
C GLY A 368 7.26 18.33 5.73
N THR A 369 8.46 17.81 5.99
CA THR A 369 9.39 17.36 4.93
C THR A 369 8.94 16.04 4.31
N HIS A 370 9.39 15.73 3.08
CA HIS A 370 9.08 14.46 2.41
C HIS A 370 9.44 13.24 3.27
N GLU A 371 10.67 13.22 3.79
CA GLU A 371 11.18 12.21 4.73
C GLU A 371 10.25 12.01 5.93
N ARG A 372 9.80 13.11 6.56
CA ARG A 372 8.92 13.07 7.74
C ARG A 372 7.55 12.50 7.40
N VAL A 373 7.01 12.81 6.22
CA VAL A 373 5.76 12.24 5.71
C VAL A 373 5.91 10.75 5.42
N VAL A 374 7.02 10.33 4.80
CA VAL A 374 7.34 8.91 4.55
C VAL A 374 7.46 8.14 5.86
N VAL A 375 8.21 8.64 6.85
CA VAL A 375 8.32 8.05 8.18
C VAL A 375 6.96 7.93 8.86
N LEU A 376 6.10 8.97 8.80
CA LEU A 376 4.76 8.88 9.38
C LEU A 376 3.87 7.87 8.64
N PHE A 377 3.96 7.77 7.31
CA PHE A 377 3.27 6.74 6.54
C PHE A 377 3.72 5.34 6.94
N GLU A 378 5.02 5.09 7.12
CA GLU A 378 5.56 3.81 7.56
C GLU A 378 5.06 3.43 8.98
N ARG A 379 5.13 4.35 9.94
CA ARG A 379 4.53 4.18 11.29
C ARG A 379 3.02 3.88 11.21
N CYS A 380 2.33 4.52 10.28
CA CYS A 380 0.90 4.31 10.05
C CYS A 380 0.61 2.93 9.46
N VAL A 381 1.28 2.51 8.39
CA VAL A 381 1.02 1.19 7.78
C VAL A 381 1.51 0.03 8.66
N ILE A 382 2.43 0.25 9.59
CA ILE A 382 2.69 -0.72 10.69
C ILE A 382 1.46 -0.86 11.58
N SER A 383 0.95 0.24 12.14
CA SER A 383 -0.19 0.22 13.07
C SER A 383 -1.51 -0.23 12.42
N CYS A 384 -1.67 0.11 11.14
CA CYS A 384 -2.90 0.02 10.35
C CYS A 384 -2.79 -0.96 9.16
N ALA A 385 -1.88 -1.94 9.17
CA ALA A 385 -1.58 -2.79 8.02
C ALA A 385 -2.81 -3.48 7.37
N LEU A 386 -3.88 -3.74 8.13
CA LEU A 386 -5.11 -4.39 7.64
C LEU A 386 -6.13 -3.44 6.97
N TYR A 387 -5.80 -2.15 6.86
CA TYR A 387 -6.69 -1.09 6.35
C TYR A 387 -6.20 -0.60 4.97
N GLU A 388 -6.90 -1.02 3.91
CA GLU A 388 -6.49 -0.75 2.53
C GLU A 388 -6.49 0.75 2.19
N GLU A 389 -7.27 1.58 2.89
CA GLU A 389 -7.32 3.02 2.68
C GLU A 389 -5.98 3.74 2.96
N PHE A 390 -5.17 3.25 3.90
CA PHE A 390 -3.88 3.88 4.23
C PHE A 390 -2.79 3.53 3.22
N TRP A 391 -2.70 2.26 2.80
CA TRP A 391 -1.82 1.85 1.71
C TRP A 391 -2.15 2.56 0.39
N ILE A 392 -3.45 2.71 0.07
CA ILE A 392 -3.89 3.45 -1.12
C ILE A 392 -3.58 4.95 -1.00
N LYS A 393 -3.69 5.56 0.19
CA LYS A 393 -3.29 6.97 0.41
C LYS A 393 -1.78 7.16 0.32
N TYR A 394 -0.99 6.20 0.81
CA TYR A 394 0.48 6.22 0.74
C TYR A 394 0.97 6.07 -0.70
N ALA A 395 0.44 5.11 -1.45
CA ALA A 395 0.74 4.96 -2.88
C ALA A 395 0.47 6.25 -3.66
N LYS A 396 -0.71 6.88 -3.45
CA LYS A 396 -1.05 8.19 -4.04
C LYS A 396 -0.11 9.32 -3.66
N TYR A 397 0.46 9.30 -2.46
CA TYR A 397 1.48 10.28 -2.06
C TYR A 397 2.80 10.01 -2.81
N MET A 398 3.20 8.74 -2.95
CA MET A 398 4.42 8.37 -3.67
C MET A 398 4.31 8.55 -5.20
N GLU A 399 3.11 8.62 -5.78
CA GLU A 399 2.87 8.86 -7.22
C GLU A 399 3.56 10.12 -7.77
N SER A 400 3.76 11.16 -6.95
CA SER A 400 4.49 12.38 -7.32
C SER A 400 5.97 12.41 -6.92
N HIS A 401 6.49 11.35 -6.29
CA HIS A 401 7.84 11.30 -5.71
C HIS A 401 8.71 10.17 -6.29
N SER A 402 8.21 8.92 -6.31
CA SER A 402 8.97 7.77 -6.81
C SER A 402 8.07 6.66 -7.34
N THR A 403 8.21 6.36 -8.63
CA THR A 403 7.50 5.25 -9.29
C THR A 403 7.84 3.89 -8.66
N GLU A 404 9.07 3.68 -8.23
CA GLU A 404 9.45 2.43 -7.54
C GLU A 404 8.92 2.42 -6.10
N GLY A 405 8.88 3.57 -5.41
CA GLY A 405 8.21 3.72 -4.12
C GLY A 405 6.73 3.28 -4.18
N VAL A 406 6.00 3.70 -5.21
CA VAL A 406 4.61 3.25 -5.44
C VAL A 406 4.52 1.73 -5.64
N ARG A 407 5.43 1.14 -6.44
CA ARG A 407 5.51 -0.30 -6.69
C ARG A 407 5.79 -1.09 -5.41
N HIS A 408 6.77 -0.65 -4.61
CA HIS A 408 7.12 -1.26 -3.34
C HIS A 408 5.97 -1.20 -2.32
N VAL A 409 5.29 -0.04 -2.21
CA VAL A 409 4.11 0.15 -1.34
C VAL A 409 2.96 -0.76 -1.75
N PHE A 410 2.63 -0.85 -3.05
CA PHE A 410 1.60 -1.76 -3.54
C PHE A 410 1.99 -3.23 -3.35
N SER A 411 3.25 -3.60 -3.61
CA SER A 411 3.75 -4.96 -3.45
C SER A 411 3.61 -5.44 -2.00
N ARG A 412 4.09 -4.66 -1.02
CA ARG A 412 3.94 -4.93 0.42
C ARG A 412 2.48 -5.04 0.83
N ALA A 413 1.63 -4.12 0.36
CA ALA A 413 0.20 -4.17 0.64
C ALA A 413 -0.45 -5.46 0.09
N CYS A 414 -0.18 -5.80 -1.17
CA CYS A 414 -0.87 -6.86 -1.89
C CYS A 414 -0.37 -8.28 -1.58
N THR A 415 0.94 -8.46 -1.42
CA THR A 415 1.56 -9.79 -1.25
C THR A 415 1.54 -10.26 0.21
N THR A 416 1.82 -9.35 1.16
CA THR A 416 1.95 -9.66 2.58
C THR A 416 0.64 -9.45 3.34
N HIS A 417 0.16 -8.20 3.40
CA HIS A 417 -0.84 -7.78 4.40
C HIS A 417 -2.29 -7.95 3.95
N LEU A 418 -2.57 -7.72 2.66
CA LEU A 418 -3.93 -7.64 2.10
C LEU A 418 -4.19 -8.57 0.89
N PRO A 419 -3.70 -9.83 0.84
CA PRO A 419 -3.80 -10.70 -0.34
C PRO A 419 -5.23 -11.05 -0.77
N LYS A 420 -6.24 -10.78 0.06
CA LYS A 420 -7.67 -11.03 -0.22
C LYS A 420 -8.49 -9.76 -0.47
N LYS A 421 -7.88 -8.57 -0.50
CA LYS A 421 -8.59 -7.28 -0.71
C LYS A 421 -8.54 -6.85 -2.18
N PRO A 422 -9.67 -6.82 -2.91
CA PRO A 422 -9.63 -6.56 -4.35
C PRO A 422 -9.24 -5.13 -4.73
N THR A 423 -9.48 -4.12 -3.88
CA THR A 423 -9.28 -2.71 -4.25
C THR A 423 -7.81 -2.37 -4.49
N VAL A 424 -6.94 -2.77 -3.56
CA VAL A 424 -5.50 -2.46 -3.65
C VAL A 424 -4.83 -3.21 -4.81
N HIS A 425 -5.19 -4.49 -5.06
CA HIS A 425 -4.73 -5.25 -6.23
C HIS A 425 -5.21 -4.66 -7.56
N MET A 426 -6.45 -4.15 -7.62
CA MET A 426 -7.01 -3.48 -8.81
C MET A 426 -6.33 -2.15 -9.12
N LEU A 427 -5.88 -1.43 -8.09
CA LEU A 427 -5.13 -0.19 -8.24
C LEU A 427 -3.68 -0.47 -8.64
N TRP A 428 -3.02 -1.45 -8.02
CA TRP A 428 -1.67 -1.87 -8.41
C TRP A 428 -1.60 -2.31 -9.88
N ALA A 429 -2.50 -3.20 -10.32
CA ALA A 429 -2.53 -3.63 -11.72
C ALA A 429 -2.86 -2.48 -12.70
N ALA A 430 -3.62 -1.47 -12.28
CA ALA A 430 -3.88 -0.28 -13.09
C ALA A 430 -2.66 0.67 -13.13
N PHE A 431 -1.90 0.76 -12.03
CA PHE A 431 -0.64 1.48 -11.95
C PHE A 431 0.41 0.85 -12.86
N GLU A 432 0.64 -0.47 -12.79
CA GLU A 432 1.60 -1.14 -13.69
C GLU A 432 1.17 -1.02 -15.16
N GLU A 433 -0.12 -1.07 -15.47
CA GLU A 433 -0.64 -0.77 -16.81
C GLU A 433 -0.32 0.67 -17.25
N GLN A 434 -0.46 1.66 -16.36
CA GLN A 434 -0.12 3.06 -16.61
C GLN A 434 1.39 3.30 -16.79
N GLN A 435 2.25 2.54 -16.11
CA GLN A 435 3.71 2.57 -16.29
C GLN A 435 4.20 1.73 -17.49
N GLY A 436 3.29 1.03 -18.21
CA GLY A 436 3.64 0.19 -19.36
C GLY A 436 4.09 -1.25 -19.02
N ASN A 437 4.11 -1.63 -17.74
CA ASN A 437 4.44 -2.97 -17.24
C ASN A 437 3.27 -3.95 -17.42
N ILE A 438 2.77 -4.09 -18.64
CA ILE A 438 1.52 -4.83 -18.95
C ILE A 438 1.60 -6.29 -18.52
N ASN A 439 2.79 -6.92 -18.59
CA ASN A 439 2.98 -8.29 -18.14
C ASN A 439 2.86 -8.46 -16.63
N GLU A 440 3.21 -7.45 -15.83
CA GLU A 440 3.02 -7.53 -14.38
C GLU A 440 1.57 -7.24 -13.99
N ALA A 441 0.91 -6.29 -14.67
CA ALA A 441 -0.55 -6.14 -14.56
C ALA A 441 -1.32 -7.44 -14.87
N ARG A 442 -0.83 -8.28 -15.81
CA ARG A 442 -1.35 -9.64 -16.06
C ARG A 442 -1.07 -10.60 -14.90
N ASN A 443 0.15 -10.61 -14.38
CA ASN A 443 0.56 -11.47 -13.27
C ASN A 443 -0.27 -11.19 -12.01
N ILE A 444 -0.33 -9.93 -11.56
CA ILE A 444 -1.11 -9.48 -10.39
C ILE A 444 -2.56 -9.92 -10.48
N LEU A 445 -3.21 -9.70 -11.63
CA LEU A 445 -4.62 -10.07 -11.80
C LEU A 445 -4.85 -11.57 -11.93
N ARG A 446 -3.86 -12.35 -12.40
CA ARG A 446 -3.91 -13.82 -12.44
C ARG A 446 -3.79 -14.38 -11.02
N THR A 447 -2.74 -14.01 -10.28
CA THR A 447 -2.49 -14.52 -8.92
C THR A 447 -3.58 -14.11 -7.94
N PHE A 448 -4.15 -12.90 -8.08
CA PHE A 448 -5.30 -12.49 -7.28
C PHE A 448 -6.58 -13.29 -7.61
N GLU A 449 -6.82 -13.65 -8.88
CA GLU A 449 -7.96 -14.51 -9.25
C GLU A 449 -7.79 -15.94 -8.72
N GLU A 450 -6.56 -16.47 -8.77
CA GLU A 450 -6.20 -17.77 -8.18
C GLU A 450 -6.36 -17.77 -6.64
N CYS A 451 -6.06 -16.64 -5.98
CA CYS A 451 -6.25 -16.47 -4.54
C CYS A 451 -7.72 -16.28 -4.12
N VAL A 452 -8.53 -15.59 -4.93
CA VAL A 452 -9.92 -15.21 -4.58
C VAL A 452 -10.91 -15.58 -5.70
N LEU A 453 -11.15 -16.90 -5.81
CA LEU A 453 -12.00 -17.53 -6.80
C LEU A 453 -13.42 -16.94 -6.87
N GLY A 454 -13.89 -16.64 -8.09
CA GLY A 454 -15.28 -16.24 -8.37
C GLY A 454 -15.55 -14.73 -8.35
N LEU A 455 -14.54 -13.88 -8.12
CA LEU A 455 -14.70 -12.43 -8.23
C LEU A 455 -14.78 -11.99 -9.70
N ALA A 456 -16.00 -11.90 -10.23
CA ALA A 456 -16.27 -11.48 -11.61
C ALA A 456 -15.60 -10.14 -12.02
N MET A 457 -15.37 -9.23 -11.07
CA MET A 457 -14.62 -7.99 -11.30
C MET A 457 -13.17 -8.21 -11.75
N VAL A 458 -12.51 -9.28 -11.29
CA VAL A 458 -11.12 -9.64 -11.64
C VAL A 458 -11.06 -10.15 -13.07
N ARG A 459 -11.91 -11.13 -13.41
CA ARG A 459 -12.03 -11.63 -14.77
C ARG A 459 -12.36 -10.50 -15.77
N LEU A 460 -13.26 -9.59 -15.41
CA LEU A 460 -13.58 -8.42 -16.24
C LEU A 460 -12.42 -7.39 -16.36
N ARG A 461 -11.57 -7.25 -15.34
CA ARG A 461 -10.36 -6.42 -15.41
C ARG A 461 -9.33 -7.05 -16.34
N ARG A 462 -9.06 -8.36 -16.22
CA ARG A 462 -8.16 -9.13 -17.12
C ARG A 462 -8.60 -9.02 -18.59
N VAL A 463 -9.86 -9.32 -18.87
CA VAL A 463 -10.45 -9.18 -20.21
C VAL A 463 -10.37 -7.74 -20.74
N SER A 464 -10.51 -6.75 -19.85
CA SER A 464 -10.41 -5.33 -20.25
C SER A 464 -8.99 -4.88 -20.55
N LEU A 465 -7.99 -5.45 -19.86
CA LEU A 465 -6.56 -5.27 -20.09
C LEU A 465 -6.18 -5.83 -21.47
N GLU A 466 -6.42 -7.13 -21.71
CA GLU A 466 -6.08 -7.77 -22.99
C GLU A 466 -6.76 -7.07 -24.18
N ARG A 467 -8.03 -6.67 -24.05
CA ARG A 467 -8.73 -5.89 -25.08
C ARG A 467 -8.07 -4.54 -25.38
N ARG A 468 -7.55 -3.82 -24.37
CA ARG A 468 -6.88 -2.52 -24.58
C ARG A 468 -5.55 -2.67 -25.31
N HIS A 469 -4.83 -3.77 -25.06
CA HIS A 469 -3.54 -4.08 -25.69
C HIS A 469 -3.67 -4.95 -26.96
N GLY A 470 -4.87 -5.07 -27.55
CA GLY A 470 -5.10 -5.73 -28.83
C GLY A 470 -5.20 -7.27 -28.79
N ASN A 471 -5.01 -7.91 -27.63
CA ASN A 471 -5.09 -9.36 -27.43
C ASN A 471 -6.55 -9.85 -27.39
N LEU A 472 -7.27 -9.67 -28.50
CA LEU A 472 -8.70 -10.01 -28.61
C LEU A 472 -9.00 -11.50 -28.49
N GLU A 473 -8.04 -12.37 -28.80
CA GLU A 473 -8.16 -13.82 -28.64
C GLU A 473 -8.12 -14.23 -27.16
N GLU A 474 -7.15 -13.74 -26.38
CA GLU A 474 -7.11 -14.02 -24.93
C GLU A 474 -8.26 -13.34 -24.18
N ALA A 475 -8.66 -12.13 -24.58
CA ALA A 475 -9.85 -11.45 -24.05
C ALA A 475 -11.15 -12.26 -24.26
N GLU A 476 -11.22 -13.05 -25.34
CA GLU A 476 -12.30 -14.00 -25.58
C GLU A 476 -12.09 -15.31 -24.79
N HIS A 477 -10.91 -15.90 -24.83
CA HIS A 477 -10.57 -17.15 -24.12
C HIS A 477 -10.86 -17.05 -22.62
N LEU A 478 -10.46 -15.96 -21.97
CA LEU A 478 -10.77 -15.67 -20.57
C LEU A 478 -12.28 -15.70 -20.28
N LEU A 479 -13.12 -15.22 -21.19
CA LEU A 479 -14.58 -15.27 -21.02
C LEU A 479 -15.16 -16.66 -21.34
N GLN A 480 -14.63 -17.39 -22.32
CA GLN A 480 -15.02 -18.78 -22.60
C GLN A 480 -14.72 -19.70 -21.39
N ASP A 481 -13.53 -19.57 -20.80
CA ASP A 481 -13.14 -20.26 -19.57
C ASP A 481 -14.04 -19.89 -18.37
N ALA A 482 -14.39 -18.61 -18.23
CA ALA A 482 -15.30 -18.15 -17.17
C ALA A 482 -16.73 -18.70 -17.34
N ILE A 483 -17.22 -18.86 -18.57
CA ILE A 483 -18.50 -19.53 -18.86
C ILE A 483 -18.42 -21.03 -18.53
N LYS A 484 -17.30 -21.68 -18.86
CA LYS A 484 -17.06 -23.12 -18.65
C LYS A 484 -16.95 -23.49 -17.17
N ASN A 485 -16.30 -22.64 -16.37
CA ASN A 485 -15.98 -22.90 -14.96
C ASN A 485 -16.96 -22.21 -13.97
N ALA A 486 -18.02 -21.57 -14.49
CA ALA A 486 -19.06 -20.93 -13.67
C ALA A 486 -19.76 -21.92 -12.74
N LYS A 487 -20.03 -21.50 -11.49
CA LYS A 487 -20.67 -22.32 -10.45
C LYS A 487 -22.19 -22.31 -10.52
N SER A 488 -22.78 -21.41 -11.32
CA SER A 488 -24.23 -21.29 -11.48
C SER A 488 -24.62 -20.87 -12.90
N ASN A 489 -25.84 -21.24 -13.32
CA ASN A 489 -26.38 -20.87 -14.64
C ASN A 489 -26.38 -19.34 -14.83
N ASN A 490 -26.81 -18.57 -13.83
CA ASN A 490 -26.83 -17.10 -13.88
C ASN A 490 -25.41 -16.48 -14.01
N GLU A 491 -24.39 -17.11 -13.41
CA GLU A 491 -22.98 -16.70 -13.60
C GLU A 491 -22.49 -17.01 -15.03
N SER A 492 -22.75 -18.22 -15.53
CA SER A 492 -22.48 -18.61 -16.93
C SER A 492 -23.16 -17.62 -17.91
N SER A 493 -24.43 -17.31 -17.68
CA SER A 493 -25.21 -16.36 -18.47
C SER A 493 -24.67 -14.93 -18.39
N PHE A 494 -24.19 -14.50 -17.22
CA PHE A 494 -23.50 -13.22 -17.08
C PHE A 494 -22.25 -13.15 -17.95
N TYR A 495 -21.36 -14.14 -17.89
CA TYR A 495 -20.15 -14.14 -18.72
C TYR A 495 -20.48 -14.30 -20.22
N ALA A 496 -21.50 -15.09 -20.57
CA ALA A 496 -21.98 -15.22 -21.95
C ALA A 496 -22.51 -13.89 -22.53
N ILE A 497 -23.22 -13.09 -21.74
CA ILE A 497 -23.63 -11.72 -22.11
C ILE A 497 -22.40 -10.83 -22.37
N LYS A 498 -21.37 -10.91 -21.52
CA LYS A 498 -20.13 -10.12 -21.68
C LYS A 498 -19.37 -10.55 -22.93
N LEU A 499 -19.27 -11.86 -23.19
CA LEU A 499 -18.64 -12.41 -24.39
C LEU A 499 -19.39 -11.99 -25.66
N ALA A 500 -20.71 -12.16 -25.71
CA ALA A 500 -21.51 -11.76 -26.86
C ALA A 500 -21.40 -10.25 -27.14
N ARG A 501 -21.40 -9.38 -26.11
CA ARG A 501 -21.16 -7.94 -26.28
C ARG A 501 -19.74 -7.63 -26.79
N HIS A 502 -18.72 -8.34 -26.33
CA HIS A 502 -17.33 -8.19 -26.82
C HIS A 502 -17.22 -8.59 -28.29
N LEU A 503 -17.66 -9.80 -28.64
CA LEU A 503 -17.70 -10.33 -30.01
C LEU A 503 -18.44 -9.40 -30.96
N PHE A 504 -19.60 -8.88 -30.56
CA PHE A 504 -20.42 -8.02 -31.40
C PHE A 504 -19.86 -6.60 -31.53
N LYS A 505 -19.66 -5.87 -30.43
CA LYS A 505 -19.32 -4.44 -30.50
C LYS A 505 -17.83 -4.21 -30.76
N ILE A 506 -16.93 -5.13 -30.38
CA ILE A 506 -15.47 -5.04 -30.62
C ILE A 506 -15.08 -5.82 -31.88
N GLN A 507 -15.17 -7.15 -31.88
CA GLN A 507 -14.76 -8.00 -33.02
C GLN A 507 -15.71 -7.94 -34.25
N LYS A 508 -16.84 -7.23 -34.16
CA LYS A 508 -17.89 -7.10 -35.21
C LYS A 508 -18.54 -8.42 -35.65
N ASN A 509 -18.37 -9.50 -34.90
CA ASN A 509 -18.80 -10.84 -35.29
C ASN A 509 -20.21 -11.17 -34.73
N LEU A 510 -21.24 -10.60 -35.37
CA LEU A 510 -22.65 -10.82 -35.03
C LEU A 510 -23.08 -12.31 -35.08
N PRO A 511 -22.70 -13.12 -36.09
CA PRO A 511 -23.05 -14.55 -36.10
C PRO A 511 -22.52 -15.31 -34.89
N LYS A 512 -21.28 -15.02 -34.46
CA LYS A 512 -20.65 -15.66 -33.30
C LYS A 512 -21.25 -15.17 -31.97
N SER A 513 -21.56 -13.87 -31.83
CA SER A 513 -22.25 -13.36 -30.63
C SER A 513 -23.67 -13.91 -30.49
N ARG A 514 -24.41 -14.01 -31.60
CA ARG A 514 -25.75 -14.63 -31.65
C ARG A 514 -25.69 -16.10 -31.22
N LYS A 515 -24.70 -16.87 -31.72
CA LYS A 515 -24.48 -18.27 -31.30
C LYS A 515 -24.23 -18.39 -29.79
N VAL A 516 -23.36 -17.55 -29.22
CA VAL A 516 -23.06 -17.54 -27.77
C VAL A 516 -24.33 -17.26 -26.93
N LEU A 517 -25.19 -16.32 -27.33
CA LEU A 517 -26.44 -16.06 -26.62
C LEU A 517 -27.45 -17.21 -26.75
N LEU A 518 -27.55 -17.84 -27.92
CA LEU A 518 -28.44 -18.99 -28.12
C LEU A 518 -28.01 -20.21 -27.29
N GLU A 519 -26.71 -20.53 -27.26
CA GLU A 519 -26.16 -21.58 -26.39
C GLU A 519 -26.34 -21.29 -24.90
N ALA A 520 -26.33 -20.02 -24.50
CA ALA A 520 -26.63 -19.64 -23.12
C ALA A 520 -28.13 -19.76 -22.79
N ILE A 521 -29.01 -19.35 -23.71
CA ILE A 521 -30.47 -19.50 -23.57
C ILE A 521 -30.88 -20.97 -23.45
N GLU A 522 -30.18 -21.89 -24.13
CA GLU A 522 -30.45 -23.32 -24.01
C GLU A 522 -30.13 -23.90 -22.61
N ARG A 523 -29.15 -23.30 -21.91
CA ARG A 523 -28.75 -23.65 -20.53
C ARG A 523 -29.59 -22.93 -19.47
N ASP A 524 -30.01 -21.70 -19.75
CA ASP A 524 -30.63 -20.78 -18.78
C ASP A 524 -31.88 -20.09 -19.38
N LYS A 525 -32.89 -20.92 -19.69
CA LYS A 525 -34.11 -20.55 -20.45
C LYS A 525 -34.98 -19.49 -19.76
N GLU A 526 -34.83 -19.32 -18.45
CA GLU A 526 -35.64 -18.42 -17.61
C GLU A 526 -35.00 -17.02 -17.46
N ASN A 527 -33.74 -16.86 -17.86
CA ASN A 527 -32.98 -15.63 -17.67
C ASN A 527 -33.26 -14.60 -18.78
N ALA A 528 -34.29 -13.78 -18.54
CA ALA A 528 -34.70 -12.69 -19.43
C ALA A 528 -33.55 -11.78 -19.91
N LYS A 529 -32.46 -11.63 -19.14
CA LYS A 529 -31.31 -10.81 -19.54
C LYS A 529 -30.65 -11.31 -20.83
N LEU A 530 -30.67 -12.62 -21.10
CA LEU A 530 -30.12 -13.19 -22.34
C LEU A 530 -30.93 -12.73 -23.56
N TYR A 531 -32.25 -12.91 -23.52
CA TYR A 531 -33.17 -12.49 -24.57
C TYR A 531 -33.15 -10.97 -24.80
N LEU A 532 -33.05 -10.17 -23.73
CA LEU A 532 -32.88 -8.71 -23.84
C LEU A 532 -31.59 -8.33 -24.57
N ASN A 533 -30.47 -9.00 -24.26
CA ASN A 533 -29.19 -8.74 -24.93
C ASN A 533 -29.20 -9.23 -26.39
N LEU A 534 -29.97 -10.27 -26.72
CA LEU A 534 -30.14 -10.76 -28.08
C LEU A 534 -30.91 -9.75 -28.94
N LEU A 535 -32.08 -9.28 -28.46
CA LEU A 535 -32.86 -8.24 -29.16
C LEU A 535 -32.09 -6.92 -29.31
N GLU A 536 -31.34 -6.48 -28.30
CA GLU A 536 -30.48 -5.28 -28.37
C GLU A 536 -29.41 -5.39 -29.48
N MET A 537 -28.93 -6.60 -29.80
CA MET A 537 -27.99 -6.79 -30.91
C MET A 537 -28.70 -6.64 -32.25
N GLU A 538 -29.81 -7.35 -32.47
CA GLU A 538 -30.56 -7.30 -33.74
C GLU A 538 -31.15 -5.91 -34.03
N TYR A 539 -31.64 -5.20 -33.01
CA TYR A 539 -32.10 -3.81 -33.09
C TYR A 539 -31.01 -2.81 -33.51
N SER A 540 -29.73 -3.16 -33.39
CA SER A 540 -28.62 -2.30 -33.82
C SER A 540 -28.06 -2.65 -35.21
N GLY A 541 -28.79 -3.45 -35.98
CA GLY A 541 -28.65 -3.61 -37.43
C GLY A 541 -29.74 -2.84 -38.21
N ASP A 542 -29.94 -3.17 -39.48
CA ASP A 542 -31.08 -2.67 -40.26
C ASP A 542 -32.36 -3.39 -39.82
N LEU A 543 -33.29 -2.64 -39.21
CA LEU A 543 -34.56 -3.17 -38.69
C LEU A 543 -35.41 -3.86 -39.77
N LYS A 544 -35.32 -3.46 -41.05
CA LYS A 544 -36.09 -4.08 -42.14
C LYS A 544 -35.48 -5.40 -42.61
N GLN A 545 -34.16 -5.53 -42.56
CA GLN A 545 -33.46 -6.79 -42.85
C GLN A 545 -33.52 -7.77 -41.67
N ASN A 546 -33.59 -7.25 -40.44
CA ASN A 546 -33.65 -8.04 -39.22
C ASN A 546 -35.07 -8.32 -38.72
N GLU A 547 -36.14 -7.79 -39.33
CA GLU A 547 -37.52 -7.88 -38.82
C GLU A 547 -37.93 -9.32 -38.47
N GLU A 548 -37.70 -10.28 -39.37
CA GLU A 548 -38.02 -11.70 -39.12
C GLU A 548 -37.19 -12.30 -37.97
N ASN A 549 -35.91 -11.92 -37.83
CA ASN A 549 -35.06 -12.37 -36.73
C ASN A 549 -35.53 -11.78 -35.38
N ILE A 550 -35.90 -10.49 -35.38
CA ILE A 550 -36.43 -9.77 -34.23
C ILE A 550 -37.73 -10.42 -33.75
N LEU A 551 -38.68 -10.63 -34.66
CA LEU A 551 -39.96 -11.27 -34.36
C LEU A 551 -39.76 -12.72 -33.88
N HIS A 552 -38.89 -13.49 -34.53
CA HIS A 552 -38.54 -14.85 -34.07
C HIS A 552 -37.97 -14.88 -32.64
N PHE A 553 -37.13 -13.91 -32.26
CA PHE A 553 -36.59 -13.85 -30.90
C PHE A 553 -37.58 -13.30 -29.87
N PHE A 554 -38.51 -12.43 -30.25
CA PHE A 554 -39.70 -12.11 -29.44
C PHE A 554 -40.54 -13.37 -29.20
N ASP A 555 -40.89 -14.11 -30.26
CA ASP A 555 -41.70 -15.32 -30.17
C ASP A 555 -41.01 -16.40 -29.32
N LYS A 556 -39.69 -16.55 -29.43
CA LYS A 556 -38.89 -17.46 -28.60
C LYS A 556 -38.86 -17.05 -27.12
N ALA A 557 -39.00 -15.77 -26.80
CA ALA A 557 -39.13 -15.28 -25.42
C ALA A 557 -40.56 -15.42 -24.88
N ILE A 558 -41.56 -15.09 -25.70
CA ILE A 558 -43.00 -15.06 -25.35
C ILE A 558 -43.57 -16.46 -25.20
N HIS A 559 -43.18 -17.41 -26.05
CA HIS A 559 -43.56 -18.82 -25.98
C HIS A 559 -42.55 -19.67 -25.20
N GLY A 560 -41.52 -19.04 -24.62
CA GLY A 560 -40.45 -19.69 -23.86
C GLY A 560 -40.79 -19.95 -22.39
N SER A 561 -39.82 -20.50 -21.68
CA SER A 561 -39.90 -20.82 -20.23
C SER A 561 -39.82 -19.59 -19.31
N LEU A 562 -39.77 -18.36 -19.84
CA LEU A 562 -39.72 -17.15 -19.03
C LEU A 562 -40.95 -17.05 -18.08
N PRO A 563 -40.82 -16.46 -16.89
CA PRO A 563 -41.95 -16.21 -16.00
C PRO A 563 -43.04 -15.38 -16.69
N VAL A 564 -44.33 -15.68 -16.42
CA VAL A 564 -45.51 -15.07 -17.10
C VAL A 564 -45.43 -13.53 -17.16
N LYS A 565 -45.04 -12.88 -16.05
CA LYS A 565 -44.84 -11.41 -15.99
C LYS A 565 -43.81 -10.92 -17.02
N MET A 566 -42.71 -11.64 -17.20
CA MET A 566 -41.69 -11.31 -18.21
C MET A 566 -42.20 -11.60 -19.63
N ARG A 567 -42.89 -12.73 -19.88
CA ARG A 567 -43.49 -13.02 -21.20
C ARG A 567 -44.42 -11.89 -21.65
N ILE A 568 -45.22 -11.34 -20.74
CA ILE A 568 -46.07 -10.16 -20.98
C ILE A 568 -45.23 -8.93 -21.33
N THR A 569 -44.12 -8.65 -20.64
CA THR A 569 -43.20 -7.54 -20.99
C THR A 569 -42.54 -7.72 -22.36
N PHE A 570 -42.17 -8.94 -22.77
CA PHE A 570 -41.67 -9.20 -24.12
C PHE A 570 -42.78 -9.07 -25.17
N SER A 571 -44.00 -9.52 -24.86
CA SER A 571 -45.17 -9.37 -25.73
C SER A 571 -45.57 -7.90 -25.92
N GLN A 572 -45.55 -7.09 -24.86
CA GLN A 572 -45.74 -5.64 -24.94
C GLN A 572 -44.72 -5.02 -25.89
N ARG A 573 -43.44 -5.38 -25.74
CA ARG A 573 -42.35 -4.88 -26.61
C ARG A 573 -42.42 -5.37 -28.06
N LYS A 574 -43.03 -6.55 -28.32
CA LYS A 574 -43.35 -7.03 -29.67
C LYS A 574 -44.42 -6.15 -30.32
N VAL A 575 -45.44 -5.74 -29.56
CA VAL A 575 -46.47 -4.79 -30.04
C VAL A 575 -45.87 -3.41 -30.27
N GLU A 576 -45.13 -2.85 -29.32
CA GLU A 576 -44.43 -1.56 -29.44
C GLU A 576 -43.53 -1.52 -30.71
N PHE A 577 -42.73 -2.56 -30.94
CA PHE A 577 -41.90 -2.68 -32.15
C PHE A 577 -42.71 -2.74 -33.46
N LEU A 578 -43.83 -3.46 -33.47
CA LEU A 578 -44.68 -3.60 -34.65
C LEU A 578 -45.51 -2.35 -34.94
N GLU A 579 -45.81 -1.54 -33.93
CA GLU A 579 -46.46 -0.22 -34.09
C GLU A 579 -45.46 0.81 -34.64
N ASP A 580 -44.24 0.88 -34.08
CA ASP A 580 -43.20 1.85 -34.49
C ASP A 580 -42.56 1.52 -35.87
N PHE A 581 -42.37 0.23 -36.19
CA PHE A 581 -41.52 -0.20 -37.31
C PHE A 581 -42.10 -1.30 -38.22
N GLY A 582 -43.28 -1.84 -37.92
CA GLY A 582 -43.81 -3.03 -38.59
C GLY A 582 -44.11 -2.86 -40.08
N SER A 583 -43.75 -3.85 -40.91
CA SER A 583 -44.05 -3.84 -42.35
C SER A 583 -45.51 -4.12 -42.71
N ASP A 584 -46.28 -4.71 -41.78
CA ASP A 584 -47.60 -5.27 -42.02
C ASP A 584 -48.47 -5.22 -40.75
N VAL A 585 -49.59 -4.49 -40.84
CA VAL A 585 -50.56 -4.29 -39.76
C VAL A 585 -51.19 -5.62 -39.31
N ASN A 586 -51.25 -6.65 -40.15
CA ASN A 586 -51.76 -7.96 -39.75
C ASN A 586 -50.86 -8.62 -38.69
N LYS A 587 -49.53 -8.39 -38.74
CA LYS A 587 -48.59 -8.85 -37.70
C LYS A 587 -48.86 -8.16 -36.36
N LEU A 588 -49.11 -6.84 -36.39
CA LEU A 588 -49.43 -6.02 -35.22
C LEU A 588 -50.72 -6.47 -34.54
N LEU A 589 -51.80 -6.69 -35.32
CA LEU A 589 -53.08 -7.18 -34.80
C LEU A 589 -52.94 -8.56 -34.13
N ASN A 590 -52.23 -9.50 -34.77
CA ASN A 590 -51.96 -10.82 -34.19
C ASN A 590 -51.15 -10.71 -32.88
N ALA A 591 -50.13 -9.85 -32.82
CA ALA A 591 -49.34 -9.61 -31.61
C ALA A 591 -50.18 -8.99 -30.48
N TYR A 592 -51.16 -8.17 -30.81
CA TYR A 592 -52.11 -7.61 -29.83
C TYR A 592 -53.05 -8.68 -29.27
N ASP A 593 -53.57 -9.59 -30.10
CA ASP A 593 -54.40 -10.71 -29.66
C ASP A 593 -53.63 -11.74 -28.81
N GLU A 594 -52.36 -12.02 -29.14
CA GLU A 594 -51.43 -12.75 -28.29
C GLU A 594 -51.26 -12.06 -26.92
N HIS A 595 -51.02 -10.75 -26.91
CA HIS A 595 -50.87 -9.96 -25.69
C HIS A 595 -52.11 -10.03 -24.80
N GLN A 596 -53.29 -9.81 -25.38
CA GLN A 596 -54.57 -9.91 -24.68
C GLN A 596 -54.84 -11.33 -24.16
N THR A 597 -54.30 -12.36 -24.80
CA THR A 597 -54.39 -13.75 -24.32
C THR A 597 -53.49 -14.00 -23.11
N LEU A 598 -52.27 -13.48 -23.11
CA LEU A 598 -51.32 -13.58 -21.98
C LEU A 598 -51.81 -12.80 -20.74
N LEU A 599 -52.45 -11.64 -20.93
CA LEU A 599 -53.10 -10.91 -19.82
C LEU A 599 -54.23 -11.73 -19.18
N LYS A 600 -55.08 -12.36 -19.99
CA LYS A 600 -56.16 -13.25 -19.51
C LYS A 600 -55.60 -14.50 -18.81
N GLU A 601 -54.50 -15.07 -19.29
CA GLU A 601 -53.77 -16.15 -18.60
C GLU A 601 -53.34 -15.70 -17.20
N GLN A 602 -52.64 -14.56 -17.09
CA GLN A 602 -52.18 -14.02 -15.81
C GLN A 602 -53.33 -13.77 -14.83
N ASP A 603 -54.43 -13.16 -15.27
CA ASP A 603 -55.58 -12.89 -14.41
C ASP A 603 -56.38 -14.15 -14.04
N SER A 604 -56.25 -15.24 -14.80
CA SER A 604 -56.77 -16.56 -14.42
C SER A 604 -55.91 -17.23 -13.35
N LEU A 605 -54.59 -16.98 -13.37
CA LEU A 605 -53.64 -17.49 -12.38
C LEU A 605 -53.77 -16.75 -11.04
N LYS A 606 -53.92 -15.41 -11.06
CA LYS A 606 -54.24 -14.60 -9.85
C LYS A 606 -55.49 -15.13 -9.15
N ARG A 607 -56.60 -15.24 -9.89
CA ARG A 607 -57.88 -15.77 -9.38
C ARG A 607 -57.85 -17.23 -8.93
N LYS A 608 -56.84 -18.02 -9.32
CA LYS A 608 -56.63 -19.37 -8.78
C LYS A 608 -55.84 -19.34 -7.46
N ALA A 609 -54.88 -18.44 -7.32
CA ALA A 609 -54.15 -18.25 -6.06
C ALA A 609 -55.04 -17.66 -4.96
N GLU A 610 -55.90 -16.69 -5.29
CA GLU A 610 -56.84 -16.05 -4.35
C GLU A 610 -57.91 -17.01 -3.81
N ASN A 611 -58.23 -18.08 -4.54
CA ASN A 611 -59.20 -19.12 -4.13
C ASN A 611 -58.52 -20.36 -3.52
N GLY A 612 -57.24 -20.28 -3.15
CA GLY A 612 -56.38 -21.45 -2.89
C GLY A 612 -55.81 -21.56 -1.47
N SER A 613 -56.37 -20.88 -0.47
CA SER A 613 -55.81 -20.82 0.90
C SER A 613 -56.81 -21.20 2.01
N GLU A 614 -57.13 -22.48 2.11
CA GLU A 614 -57.58 -23.11 3.36
C GLU A 614 -56.60 -24.25 3.73
N GLU A 615 -55.69 -24.00 4.68
CA GLU A 615 -55.01 -25.04 5.46
C GLU A 615 -55.32 -24.83 6.96
N PRO A 616 -55.46 -25.90 7.76
CA PRO A 616 -55.95 -25.81 9.13
C PRO A 616 -54.87 -25.43 10.16
N GLU A 617 -55.24 -24.64 11.18
CA GLU A 617 -54.40 -24.42 12.38
C GLU A 617 -54.30 -25.71 13.24
N GLU A 618 -53.09 -26.08 13.67
CA GLU A 618 -52.86 -26.81 14.93
C GLU A 618 -51.74 -26.15 15.78
N LYS A 619 -52.18 -25.28 16.71
CA LYS A 619 -51.64 -25.05 18.08
C LYS A 619 -50.24 -24.43 18.26
N LYS A 620 -50.31 -23.12 18.53
CA LYS A 620 -49.33 -22.16 19.09
C LYS A 620 -48.56 -22.60 20.35
N LEU A 621 -47.40 -21.96 20.55
CA LEU A 621 -46.75 -21.39 21.77
C LEU A 621 -45.39 -20.82 21.31
N HIS A 622 -44.74 -19.74 21.82
CA HIS A 622 -45.05 -18.49 22.56
C HIS A 622 -43.73 -17.63 22.48
N THR A 623 -43.61 -16.30 22.59
CA THR A 623 -44.46 -15.14 22.98
C THR A 623 -43.89 -13.84 22.30
N GLU A 624 -44.50 -12.66 22.53
CA GLU A 624 -43.91 -11.30 22.75
C GLU A 624 -42.49 -10.90 22.25
N ASP A 625 -42.23 -9.68 21.71
CA ASP A 625 -43.12 -8.51 21.43
C ASP A 625 -42.53 -7.49 20.41
N THR A 626 -43.43 -6.64 19.87
CA THR A 626 -43.30 -5.27 19.30
C THR A 626 -42.10 -4.84 18.42
N THR A 627 -42.33 -4.61 17.12
CA THR A 627 -42.61 -3.27 16.52
C THR A 627 -42.75 -3.34 14.99
N SER A 628 -43.40 -2.33 14.38
CA SER A 628 -43.92 -2.38 13.00
C SER A 628 -43.18 -1.49 12.00
N SER A 629 -42.90 -1.99 10.78
CA SER A 629 -43.13 -1.27 9.49
C SER A 629 -42.52 -2.01 8.27
N SER A 630 -43.35 -2.64 7.42
CA SER A 630 -42.88 -3.31 6.20
C SER A 630 -43.97 -3.44 5.11
N ALA A 631 -44.39 -2.32 4.54
CA ALA A 631 -45.41 -2.28 3.47
C ALA A 631 -45.04 -1.36 2.28
N GLN A 632 -43.75 -1.26 1.94
CA GLN A 632 -43.27 -0.41 0.83
C GLN A 632 -41.90 -0.88 0.27
N MET A 633 -41.80 -2.14 -0.15
CA MET A 633 -40.53 -2.77 -0.60
C MET A 633 -40.71 -3.64 -1.86
N ILE A 634 -40.97 -3.02 -3.02
CA ILE A 634 -40.95 -3.71 -4.34
C ILE A 634 -40.20 -2.89 -5.41
N ASP A 635 -40.23 -1.56 -5.37
CA ASP A 635 -39.67 -0.71 -6.43
C ASP A 635 -38.15 -0.44 -6.29
N GLY A 636 -37.60 -0.55 -5.06
CA GLY A 636 -36.20 -0.24 -4.78
C GLY A 636 -35.18 -1.30 -5.27
N ASP A 637 -35.62 -2.53 -5.52
CA ASP A 637 -34.73 -3.68 -5.73
C ASP A 637 -33.98 -3.63 -7.08
N LEU A 638 -34.52 -2.85 -8.03
CA LEU A 638 -33.88 -2.58 -9.33
C LEU A 638 -32.70 -1.60 -9.23
N GLN A 639 -32.68 -0.73 -8.20
CA GLN A 639 -31.57 0.18 -7.91
C GLN A 639 -30.58 -0.39 -6.89
N ALA A 640 -31.05 -1.16 -5.90
CA ALA A 640 -30.18 -1.80 -4.91
C ALA A 640 -29.07 -2.66 -5.57
N ASN A 641 -29.43 -3.42 -6.61
CA ASN A 641 -28.47 -4.22 -7.38
C ASN A 641 -27.56 -3.42 -8.33
N GLN A 642 -27.78 -2.11 -8.57
CA GLN A 642 -26.81 -1.32 -9.34
C GLN A 642 -25.54 -1.02 -8.52
N ALA A 643 -25.67 -0.80 -7.22
CA ALA A 643 -24.54 -0.45 -6.35
C ALA A 643 -23.41 -1.50 -6.38
N ALA A 644 -23.76 -2.80 -6.37
CA ALA A 644 -22.80 -3.91 -6.39
C ALA A 644 -22.09 -4.11 -7.75
N TYR A 645 -22.60 -3.51 -8.84
CA TYR A 645 -22.10 -3.72 -10.20
C TYR A 645 -21.68 -2.42 -10.91
N ASN A 646 -21.55 -1.30 -10.17
CA ASN A 646 -21.36 0.02 -10.75
C ASN A 646 -19.90 0.29 -11.20
N TYR A 647 -19.57 -0.17 -12.41
CA TYR A 647 -18.22 -0.02 -13.00
C TYR A 647 -17.80 1.45 -13.23
N SER A 648 -18.73 2.41 -13.28
CA SER A 648 -18.39 3.84 -13.41
C SER A 648 -18.05 4.51 -12.07
N ALA A 649 -18.59 4.03 -10.94
CA ALA A 649 -18.26 4.55 -9.60
C ALA A 649 -16.75 4.45 -9.28
N TRP A 650 -16.06 3.46 -9.86
CA TRP A 650 -14.62 3.28 -9.73
C TRP A 650 -13.80 4.43 -10.31
N TYR A 651 -14.30 5.16 -11.31
CA TYR A 651 -13.61 6.32 -11.88
C TYR A 651 -13.94 7.63 -11.14
N GLN A 652 -15.05 7.68 -10.40
CA GLN A 652 -15.48 8.89 -9.68
C GLN A 652 -14.63 9.23 -8.44
N TYR A 653 -13.79 8.30 -7.96
CA TYR A 653 -13.00 8.48 -6.73
C TYR A 653 -11.54 8.95 -6.92
N ASN A 654 -11.03 9.03 -8.16
CA ASN A 654 -9.59 9.22 -8.40
C ASN A 654 -9.16 10.36 -9.34
N TYR A 655 -10.06 10.98 -10.13
CA TYR A 655 -9.67 12.09 -11.03
C TYR A 655 -10.74 13.18 -11.09
N GLN A 656 -10.36 14.43 -10.75
CA GLN A 656 -11.09 15.61 -11.22
C GLN A 656 -10.82 15.76 -12.72
N ASN A 657 -11.85 15.65 -13.55
CA ASN A 657 -11.68 15.58 -14.99
C ASN A 657 -12.81 16.38 -15.68
N PRO A 658 -12.53 17.40 -16.52
CA PRO A 658 -13.56 18.27 -17.09
C PRO A 658 -14.45 17.62 -18.17
N TRP A 659 -14.20 16.35 -18.53
CA TRP A 659 -14.87 15.64 -19.61
C TRP A 659 -16.17 14.96 -19.18
N ASN A 660 -17.22 15.77 -19.01
CA ASN A 660 -18.57 15.32 -18.73
C ASN A 660 -19.26 14.75 -20.00
N TYR A 661 -19.19 13.43 -20.21
CA TYR A 661 -19.99 12.74 -21.24
C TYR A 661 -21.44 12.52 -20.78
N GLY A 662 -22.17 13.63 -20.66
CA GLY A 662 -23.62 13.64 -20.48
C GLY A 662 -24.37 13.21 -21.74
N GLN A 663 -25.57 12.66 -21.56
CA GLN A 663 -26.49 12.31 -22.65
C GLN A 663 -26.91 13.55 -23.46
N TYR A 664 -26.55 13.60 -24.75
CA TYR A 664 -27.16 14.50 -25.73
C TYR A 664 -27.27 13.81 -27.09
N TYR A 665 -28.52 13.53 -27.50
CA TYR A 665 -28.84 13.27 -28.90
C TYR A 665 -29.03 14.62 -29.62
N PRO A 666 -28.41 14.85 -30.79
CA PRO A 666 -28.95 15.82 -31.75
C PRO A 666 -30.17 15.21 -32.46
N PRO A 667 -31.22 16.00 -32.78
CA PRO A 667 -32.27 15.55 -33.68
C PRO A 667 -31.74 15.40 -35.12
N PRO A 668 -32.36 14.57 -35.97
CA PRO A 668 -31.99 14.45 -37.38
C PRO A 668 -32.30 15.75 -38.15
N PRO A 669 -31.56 16.04 -39.23
CA PRO A 669 -31.91 17.12 -40.15
C PRO A 669 -33.19 16.80 -40.93
N THR A 670 -33.94 17.84 -41.27
CA THR A 670 -35.15 17.82 -42.12
C THR A 670 -34.83 17.67 -43.60
#